data_AF-A0A9D8F8Q3-F1
#
_entry.id   AF-A0A9D8F8Q3-F1
#
_cell.length_a   1.000
_cell.length_b   1.000
_cell.length_c   1.000
_cell.angle_alpha   90.00
_cell.angle_beta   90.00
_cell.angle_gamma   90.00
#
_symmetry.space_group_name_H-M   'P 1'
#
loop_
_entity.id
_entity.type
_entity.pdbx_description
1 polymer ?
#
loop_
_entity_poly.entity_id
_entity_poly.type
_entity_poly.pdbx_seq_one_letter_code
_entity_poly.pdbx_strand_id
1 'polypeptide(L)'
;MHSFHHNRGRLMACRNELNPKPVGLIMAGLLAASTVAIWAGPKGEITVRHRGEARITIDGDLSDWPLDKFKAPSQQPVFPEGQNAEMTSAKGDHLIFDKRRVGLFNGTEASAFGPGDSDFGAATYFTYDAKYLYILSVHIDDFVRDDRDTTEFGTSGFLNDGFEFFLDTKGDSTDCISDDGFPNVDQGEPNADDFQVTVGVNSTFKPAGSGPNVLGARQTIERGGNPALIGDTKGGPGGLYRDQLDAIGGPDIRARKYDDLRAAGARNPEIAAKPGVKFSGYAIEMRIPLRGRIPNMTTDHAMGFELFWRDVDKIASDPEGKDPGAGGGDISWASWGQSTDVPCTDPKKSLFTASNWGRLVFDKADPLVPIPAGKPSVLFVTSNADNMANADADLVELLENHGLGVVAFTAGGSTPEGLQQAARGKSVVYISETIGSTSVVDPPGTPTGIFSLKDTDVPVVSAEAYMYDNADWVTRDPNGSNDFTQWGNSSRSELVDTPIADGRDSLFIRKADHPIAKGFSAKVKVHHDLYSLNYGLPSPDADVVASIQQDGTYPTIFVYEKGDKLQDGSVAPNKRIGVFLGQNAAPDFNTALSFTNITADGRALLVNTIAYAAGVTSSDGLIKSVTATGGDLAPDVVVSGQTYTDPAGATVVVPHFGEDAFGFIDRTHQWNGAATNLSLPAYLQGRPYVMTRNNNRDNADLKIKIELSGPGTVYLLVDNRVGDPEGGDSSNPPNIGPGAPNMTWVSAENGWFPVRTGHNRTGDTTRPDEVGYDEGATPADVGPGVSLNQWGSVYAKRLGAAGTVELAAQLQGRNMYGAVVSKDLPPGGVPVAPPPPAEKINITTIKAEGAALSITWTGGAGPFLVQKKASLSDAAWMNVKTTADRTTLVVNDGASGFYRIQDGAQGY
;
A
#
# COMPACT_ATOMS: atom_id res chain seq x y z
N MET A 1 28.25 7.43 60.99
CA MET A 1 28.63 8.06 62.27
C MET A 1 27.88 9.37 62.39
N HIS A 2 27.24 9.58 63.55
CA HIS A 2 26.37 10.69 63.98
C HIS A 2 25.03 10.89 63.22
N SER A 3 23.86 10.48 63.73
CA SER A 3 23.12 10.88 64.97
C SER A 3 22.19 12.08 64.68
N PHE A 4 20.89 12.13 64.98
CA PHE A 4 19.97 11.32 65.80
C PHE A 4 18.52 11.77 65.46
N HIS A 5 17.56 10.85 65.60
CA HIS A 5 16.21 10.94 66.20
C HIS A 5 15.29 12.17 66.01
N HIS A 6 13.94 12.10 66.07
CA HIS A 6 12.87 11.08 66.10
C HIS A 6 11.59 11.82 66.58
N ASN A 7 10.44 11.16 66.47
CA ASN A 7 9.20 11.39 67.22
C ASN A 7 8.31 12.59 66.83
N ARG A 8 7.09 12.37 66.32
CA ARG A 8 5.91 11.55 66.74
C ARG A 8 4.88 12.49 67.37
N GLY A 9 3.61 12.34 66.96
CA GLY A 9 2.49 12.80 67.78
C GLY A 9 1.19 13.09 67.03
N ARG A 10 0.57 12.04 66.47
CA ARG A 10 -0.88 12.02 66.15
C ARG A 10 -1.70 12.01 67.44
N LEU A 11 -2.86 12.68 67.44
CA LEU A 11 -4.16 12.26 68.00
C LEU A 11 -5.18 13.36 67.61
N MET A 12 -6.18 13.06 66.74
CA MET A 12 -7.56 12.68 67.09
C MET A 12 -8.24 13.67 68.04
N ALA A 13 -9.51 14.07 67.93
CA ALA A 13 -10.61 13.88 66.99
C ALA A 13 -11.75 14.78 67.55
N CYS A 14 -12.64 15.32 66.70
CA CYS A 14 -14.11 15.31 66.90
C CYS A 14 -14.85 16.30 65.98
N ARG A 15 -15.60 15.70 65.04
CA ARG A 15 -17.03 15.87 64.73
C ARG A 15 -17.78 17.19 64.93
N ASN A 16 -18.54 17.48 63.86
CA ASN A 16 -19.91 17.97 63.74
C ASN A 16 -20.16 19.43 63.31
N GLU A 17 -20.52 19.54 62.03
CA GLU A 17 -21.82 20.04 61.54
C GLU A 17 -22.35 21.40 62.01
N LEU A 18 -22.32 22.39 61.12
CA LEU A 18 -23.50 23.02 60.47
C LEU A 18 -23.17 24.43 59.93
N ASN A 19 -23.49 24.62 58.65
CA ASN A 19 -23.55 25.90 57.94
C ASN A 19 -24.74 26.72 58.47
N PRO A 20 -24.69 28.07 58.57
CA PRO A 20 -24.90 28.88 57.36
C PRO A 20 -24.10 30.20 57.32
N LYS A 21 -23.75 30.64 56.10
CA LYS A 21 -23.14 31.96 55.82
C LYS A 21 -24.04 33.11 56.31
N PRO A 22 -23.46 34.25 56.73
CA PRO A 22 -23.32 35.35 55.78
C PRO A 22 -21.95 36.07 55.82
N VAL A 23 -21.64 36.69 54.70
CA VAL A 23 -20.38 37.35 54.34
C VAL A 23 -20.16 38.66 55.11
N GLY A 24 -18.94 38.85 55.64
CA GLY A 24 -18.43 40.14 56.14
C GLY A 24 -17.01 40.04 56.72
N LEU A 25 -15.99 40.28 55.87
CA LEU A 25 -14.71 41.00 56.10
C LEU A 25 -14.13 41.06 57.55
N ILE A 26 -12.86 40.80 57.92
CA ILE A 26 -11.51 40.69 57.31
C ILE A 26 -10.66 39.95 58.35
N MET A 27 -9.74 39.04 57.97
CA MET A 27 -8.41 38.92 58.60
C MET A 27 -7.49 38.06 57.74
N ALA A 28 -6.30 38.59 57.50
CA ALA A 28 -5.29 38.11 56.58
C ALA A 28 -4.81 36.68 56.92
N GLY A 29 -4.88 35.79 55.92
CA GLY A 29 -4.16 34.53 55.88
C GLY A 29 -3.35 34.47 54.60
N LEU A 30 -2.04 34.29 54.73
CA LEU A 30 -1.12 34.08 53.62
C LEU A 30 -1.67 33.00 52.68
N LEU A 31 -2.11 33.37 51.47
CA LEU A 31 -2.00 32.47 50.34
C LEU A 31 -0.52 32.48 49.94
N ALA A 32 0.20 31.43 50.29
CA ALA A 32 1.23 30.95 49.39
C ALA A 32 0.50 30.55 48.11
N ALA A 33 0.41 31.47 47.15
CA ALA A 33 0.05 31.12 45.79
C ALA A 33 1.16 30.20 45.30
N SER A 34 0.96 28.89 45.40
CA SER A 34 1.59 27.98 44.46
C SER A 34 1.09 28.41 43.10
N THR A 35 1.88 29.22 42.40
CA THR A 35 1.73 29.42 40.97
C THR A 35 1.97 28.06 40.35
N VAL A 36 0.90 27.27 40.20
CA VAL A 36 0.94 26.16 39.26
C VAL A 36 1.23 26.84 37.93
N ALA A 37 2.39 26.55 37.33
CA ALA A 37 2.65 27.04 35.98
C ALA A 37 1.49 26.55 35.11
N ILE A 38 0.73 27.48 34.57
CA ILE A 38 -0.35 27.16 33.64
C ILE A 38 0.38 26.92 32.33
N TRP A 39 0.58 25.64 32.00
CA TRP A 39 1.17 25.23 30.74
C TRP A 39 0.16 25.46 29.62
N ALA A 40 0.61 26.00 28.49
CA ALA A 40 -0.23 26.13 27.32
C ALA A 40 -0.65 24.72 26.85
N GLY A 41 -1.92 24.51 26.48
CA GLY A 41 -2.43 23.23 26.00
C GLY A 41 -2.17 22.97 24.51
N PRO A 42 -2.58 21.80 24.00
CA PRO A 42 -2.14 21.29 22.70
C PRO A 42 -2.40 22.26 21.54
N LYS A 43 -1.40 22.42 20.69
CA LYS A 43 -1.40 23.31 19.52
C LYS A 43 -2.01 22.59 18.32
N GLY A 44 -3.32 22.44 18.36
CA GLY A 44 -4.14 22.08 17.20
C GLY A 44 -4.18 20.61 16.89
N GLU A 45 -5.18 20.21 16.12
CA GLU A 45 -5.44 18.82 15.77
C GLU A 45 -5.38 18.64 14.25
N ILE A 46 -4.72 17.58 13.83
CA ILE A 46 -4.71 17.07 12.46
C ILE A 46 -5.50 15.75 12.50
N THR A 47 -6.69 15.77 11.93
CA THR A 47 -7.52 14.58 11.73
C THR A 47 -6.92 13.74 10.62
N VAL A 48 -6.22 12.68 11.00
CA VAL A 48 -5.61 11.73 10.08
C VAL A 48 -6.67 10.70 9.69
N ARG A 49 -7.06 10.69 8.41
CA ARG A 49 -8.15 9.83 7.92
C ARG A 49 -7.60 8.56 7.30
N HIS A 50 -8.33 7.46 7.42
CA HIS A 50 -7.93 6.20 6.77
C HIS A 50 -7.96 6.40 5.24
N ARG A 51 -6.98 5.86 4.50
CA ARG A 51 -6.87 6.04 3.04
C ARG A 51 -8.11 5.52 2.30
N GLY A 52 -8.73 4.49 2.87
CA GLY A 52 -9.83 3.76 2.26
C GLY A 52 -9.34 3.10 0.97
N GLU A 53 -10.01 3.39 -0.14
CA GLU A 53 -9.69 2.83 -1.47
C GLU A 53 -8.55 3.56 -2.19
N ALA A 54 -8.04 4.66 -1.63
CA ALA A 54 -6.87 5.32 -2.20
C ALA A 54 -5.68 4.37 -2.16
N ARG A 55 -4.95 4.25 -3.27
CA ARG A 55 -3.71 3.50 -3.34
C ARG A 55 -2.56 4.49 -3.38
N ILE A 56 -1.75 4.45 -2.34
CA ILE A 56 -0.61 5.34 -2.17
C ILE A 56 0.65 4.52 -2.41
N THR A 57 1.37 4.92 -3.43
CA THR A 57 2.70 4.46 -3.77
C THR A 57 3.70 5.45 -3.18
N ILE A 58 4.86 4.95 -2.77
CA ILE A 58 5.99 5.82 -2.43
C ILE A 58 6.92 5.89 -3.65
N ASP A 59 6.66 6.82 -4.56
CA ASP A 59 7.44 7.02 -5.81
C ASP A 59 7.79 8.49 -6.11
N GLY A 60 7.38 9.40 -5.22
CA GLY A 60 7.55 10.84 -5.30
C GLY A 60 6.52 11.52 -6.20
N ASP A 61 5.58 10.79 -6.80
CA ASP A 61 4.53 11.30 -7.66
C ASP A 61 3.24 11.58 -6.89
N LEU A 62 3.01 12.86 -6.55
CA LEU A 62 1.85 13.27 -5.75
C LEU A 62 0.49 13.06 -6.44
N SER A 63 0.45 12.56 -7.67
CA SER A 63 -0.81 12.36 -8.42
C SER A 63 -1.65 11.18 -7.94
N ASP A 64 -1.07 10.21 -7.23
CA ASP A 64 -1.83 9.11 -6.63
C ASP A 64 -2.46 9.49 -5.27
N TRP A 65 -2.06 10.63 -4.71
CA TRP A 65 -2.69 11.22 -3.53
C TRP A 65 -4.02 11.87 -3.88
N PRO A 66 -5.11 11.55 -3.15
CA PRO A 66 -6.42 12.15 -3.37
C PRO A 66 -6.49 13.54 -2.71
N LEU A 67 -5.64 14.48 -3.15
CA LEU A 67 -5.50 15.82 -2.58
C LEU A 67 -6.81 16.61 -2.56
N ASP A 68 -7.77 16.25 -3.44
CA ASP A 68 -9.10 16.83 -3.47
C ASP A 68 -10.04 16.38 -2.36
N LYS A 69 -9.71 15.29 -1.68
CA LYS A 69 -10.50 14.76 -0.58
C LYS A 69 -10.15 15.40 0.74
N PHE A 70 -8.97 15.99 0.89
CA PHE A 70 -8.60 16.78 2.07
C PHE A 70 -9.49 18.02 2.18
N LYS A 71 -10.10 18.20 3.35
CA LYS A 71 -11.23 19.10 3.59
C LYS A 71 -10.78 20.48 4.02
N ALA A 72 -9.84 20.57 4.97
CA ALA A 72 -9.44 21.85 5.55
C ALA A 72 -8.08 21.76 6.23
N PRO A 73 -7.20 22.77 6.05
CA PRO A 73 -5.94 22.81 6.77
C PRO A 73 -6.16 23.10 8.26
N SER A 74 -5.36 22.47 9.12
CA SER A 74 -5.29 22.82 10.53
C SER A 74 -4.48 24.11 10.70
N GLN A 75 -5.12 25.14 11.23
CA GLN A 75 -4.56 26.50 11.27
C GLN A 75 -4.39 26.99 12.71
N GLN A 76 -3.14 27.13 13.17
CA GLN A 76 -2.84 27.78 14.45
C GLN A 76 -3.38 29.21 14.50
N PRO A 77 -3.62 29.80 15.68
CA PRO A 77 -3.84 31.24 15.78
C PRO A 77 -2.63 32.02 15.22
N VAL A 78 -2.83 33.31 14.94
CA VAL A 78 -1.74 34.17 14.44
C VAL A 78 -0.61 34.23 15.48
N PHE A 79 0.62 34.20 14.99
CA PHE A 79 1.84 34.35 15.76
C PHE A 79 2.13 35.84 16.02
N PRO A 80 2.53 36.25 17.24
CA PRO A 80 2.89 35.42 18.39
C PRO A 80 1.73 35.08 19.36
N GLU A 81 0.52 35.58 19.13
CA GLU A 81 -0.60 35.37 20.08
C GLU A 81 -0.95 33.89 20.27
N GLY A 82 -0.83 33.08 19.20
CA GLY A 82 -1.02 31.63 19.24
C GLY A 82 0.05 30.88 20.03
N GLN A 83 1.25 31.45 20.16
CA GLN A 83 2.39 30.84 20.85
C GLN A 83 2.08 30.61 22.34
N ASN A 84 1.45 31.60 22.99
CA ASN A 84 1.14 31.55 24.42
C ASN A 84 -0.30 31.10 24.71
N ALA A 85 -1.06 30.70 23.68
CA ALA A 85 -2.45 30.30 23.84
C ALA A 85 -2.56 28.98 24.64
N GLU A 86 -3.37 28.98 25.69
CA GLU A 86 -3.63 27.80 26.52
C GLU A 86 -4.46 26.71 25.81
N MET A 87 -5.19 27.09 24.77
CA MET A 87 -5.94 26.17 23.91
C MET A 87 -6.04 26.78 22.52
N THR A 88 -6.27 25.95 21.51
CA THR A 88 -6.57 26.40 20.15
C THR A 88 -7.77 25.66 19.57
N SER A 89 -8.50 26.32 18.67
CA SER A 89 -9.55 25.72 17.86
C SER A 89 -9.03 25.20 16.51
N ALA A 90 -7.70 25.17 16.31
CA ALA A 90 -7.06 24.66 15.11
C ALA A 90 -7.44 23.19 14.91
N LYS A 91 -8.25 22.92 13.89
CA LYS A 91 -8.65 21.57 13.47
C LYS A 91 -8.67 21.52 11.95
N GLY A 92 -8.16 20.43 11.39
CA GLY A 92 -8.13 20.18 9.96
C GLY A 92 -7.58 18.79 9.68
N ASP A 93 -7.36 18.43 8.43
CA ASP A 93 -6.86 17.11 8.01
C ASP A 93 -5.54 17.15 7.26
N HIS A 94 -4.93 18.33 7.17
CA HIS A 94 -3.60 18.55 6.62
C HIS A 94 -3.02 19.86 7.17
N LEU A 95 -1.74 20.11 6.91
CA LEU A 95 -1.04 21.32 7.30
C LEU A 95 -0.65 22.14 6.09
N ILE A 96 -0.62 23.46 6.30
CA ILE A 96 -0.12 24.40 5.33
C ILE A 96 0.80 25.37 6.06
N PHE A 97 1.94 25.65 5.44
CA PHE A 97 2.83 26.72 5.86
C PHE A 97 2.13 28.07 5.71
N ASP A 98 1.87 28.76 6.82
CA ASP A 98 1.49 30.17 6.84
C ASP A 98 2.45 30.88 7.78
N LYS A 99 3.33 31.71 7.22
CA LYS A 99 4.36 32.43 7.98
C LYS A 99 3.81 33.29 9.12
N ARG A 100 2.51 33.63 9.11
CA ARG A 100 1.85 34.36 10.21
C ARG A 100 1.40 33.46 11.35
N ARG A 101 1.61 32.14 11.25
CA ARG A 101 1.07 31.11 12.16
C ARG A 101 2.10 30.07 12.59
N VAL A 102 3.37 30.27 12.20
CA VAL A 102 4.50 29.39 12.53
C VAL A 102 5.48 30.12 13.45
N GLY A 103 6.18 29.36 14.30
CA GLY A 103 7.32 29.84 15.06
C GLY A 103 8.60 29.83 14.22
N LEU A 104 9.58 30.64 14.61
CA LEU A 104 10.92 30.62 14.03
C LEU A 104 11.89 29.99 15.04
N PHE A 105 12.70 29.03 14.59
CA PHE A 105 13.53 28.22 15.49
C PHE A 105 15.03 28.42 15.21
N ASN A 106 15.87 28.05 16.19
CA ASN A 106 17.33 28.00 16.08
C ASN A 106 17.97 29.32 15.58
N GLY A 107 17.46 30.46 16.05
CA GLY A 107 17.97 31.79 15.65
C GLY A 107 17.54 32.26 14.26
N THR A 108 16.55 31.59 13.63
CA THR A 108 15.93 32.07 12.39
C THR A 108 15.22 33.41 12.64
N GLU A 109 15.50 34.39 11.79
CA GLU A 109 14.93 35.74 11.90
C GLU A 109 13.76 35.94 10.93
N ALA A 110 12.93 36.96 11.18
CA ALA A 110 11.72 37.22 10.39
C ALA A 110 11.97 37.49 8.88
N SER A 111 13.21 37.80 8.50
CA SER A 111 13.58 37.99 7.10
C SER A 111 13.73 36.69 6.31
N ALA A 112 13.86 35.53 6.98
CA ALA A 112 14.06 34.23 6.35
C ALA A 112 12.94 33.81 5.40
N PHE A 113 11.74 34.38 5.59
CA PHE A 113 10.55 34.12 4.76
C PHE A 113 9.93 35.46 4.25
N GLY A 114 10.79 36.45 4.01
CA GLY A 114 10.43 37.84 3.70
C GLY A 114 9.93 38.07 2.27
N PRO A 115 9.21 39.17 1.98
CA PRO A 115 8.80 39.52 0.62
C PRO A 115 10.02 39.99 -0.20
N GLY A 116 10.57 39.08 -1.00
CA GLY A 116 11.79 39.24 -1.80
C GLY A 116 12.45 37.88 -2.04
N ASP A 117 12.40 37.02 -1.01
CA ASP A 117 13.03 35.70 -0.88
C ASP A 117 12.02 34.73 -0.19
N SER A 118 10.82 34.57 -0.75
CA SER A 118 9.87 33.55 -0.25
C SER A 118 9.24 32.89 -1.48
N ASP A 119 10.15 32.28 -2.23
CA ASP A 119 9.99 31.01 -2.95
C ASP A 119 9.45 29.90 -2.03
N PHE A 120 9.73 29.93 -0.73
CA PHE A 120 9.27 28.87 0.16
C PHE A 120 7.77 28.89 0.47
N GLY A 121 7.14 27.72 0.31
CA GLY A 121 5.80 27.40 0.80
C GLY A 121 5.60 25.90 0.88
N ALA A 122 4.75 25.41 1.78
CA ALA A 122 4.58 23.97 1.96
C ALA A 122 3.14 23.56 2.29
N ALA A 123 2.77 22.35 1.86
CA ALA A 123 1.56 21.68 2.29
C ALA A 123 1.89 20.23 2.64
N THR A 124 1.52 19.80 3.85
CA THR A 124 1.85 18.48 4.39
C THR A 124 0.58 17.72 4.71
N TYR A 125 0.42 16.53 4.13
CA TYR A 125 -0.78 15.72 4.18
C TYR A 125 -0.51 14.42 4.92
N PHE A 126 -1.49 13.96 5.69
CA PHE A 126 -1.40 12.74 6.49
C PHE A 126 -2.57 11.82 6.15
N THR A 127 -2.28 10.54 6.00
CA THR A 127 -3.28 9.48 5.87
C THR A 127 -2.68 8.19 6.37
N TYR A 128 -3.50 7.19 6.65
CA TYR A 128 -3.00 5.93 7.17
C TYR A 128 -3.76 4.73 6.63
N ASP A 129 -3.16 3.57 6.82
CA ASP A 129 -3.84 2.29 6.74
C ASP A 129 -3.44 1.37 7.89
N ALA A 130 -3.78 0.08 7.79
CA ALA A 130 -3.44 -0.90 8.81
C ALA A 130 -1.92 -1.11 9.01
N LYS A 131 -1.06 -0.69 8.09
CA LYS A 131 0.39 -0.91 8.12
C LYS A 131 1.18 0.37 8.36
N TYR A 132 0.75 1.47 7.74
CA TYR A 132 1.58 2.66 7.61
C TYR A 132 0.83 3.95 7.90
N LEU A 133 1.51 4.86 8.57
CA LEU A 133 1.26 6.29 8.46
C LEU A 133 1.96 6.80 7.22
N TYR A 134 1.22 7.40 6.30
CA TYR A 134 1.72 8.01 5.09
C TYR A 134 1.78 9.52 5.25
N ILE A 135 2.88 10.10 4.77
CA ILE A 135 3.10 11.55 4.79
C ILE A 135 3.53 11.98 3.39
N LEU A 136 2.85 13.00 2.87
CA LEU A 136 3.26 13.72 1.67
C LEU A 136 3.54 15.17 2.08
N SER A 137 4.72 15.68 1.75
CA SER A 137 5.04 17.10 1.87
C SER A 137 5.36 17.68 0.50
N VAL A 138 4.62 18.71 0.09
CA VAL A 138 4.78 19.41 -1.18
C VAL A 138 5.34 20.80 -0.91
N HIS A 139 6.57 21.03 -1.32
CA HIS A 139 7.34 22.25 -1.12
C HIS A 139 7.37 23.06 -2.42
N ILE A 140 6.99 24.32 -2.34
CA ILE A 140 7.34 25.36 -3.31
C ILE A 140 8.72 25.81 -2.90
N ASP A 141 9.63 25.75 -3.86
CA ASP A 141 11.03 26.08 -3.70
C ASP A 141 11.66 26.19 -5.10
N ASP A 142 12.49 27.20 -5.33
CA ASP A 142 13.20 27.39 -6.59
C ASP A 142 14.64 26.87 -6.57
N PHE A 143 15.20 26.60 -5.39
CA PHE A 143 16.52 26.04 -5.20
C PHE A 143 16.52 24.87 -4.20
N VAL A 144 16.69 23.66 -4.75
CA VAL A 144 16.78 22.44 -3.92
C VAL A 144 18.23 22.17 -3.51
N ARG A 145 18.49 22.23 -2.21
CA ARG A 145 19.74 21.88 -1.54
C ARG A 145 19.74 20.44 -1.02
N ASP A 146 20.44 19.56 -1.73
CA ASP A 146 20.52 18.13 -1.44
C ASP A 146 21.96 17.59 -1.26
N ASP A 147 22.94 18.47 -1.07
CA ASP A 147 24.38 18.15 -1.15
C ASP A 147 25.18 18.40 0.14
N ARG A 148 24.57 18.89 1.22
CA ARG A 148 25.30 19.19 2.48
C ARG A 148 25.48 17.98 3.38
N ASP A 149 24.49 17.07 3.41
CA ASP A 149 24.66 15.77 4.04
C ASP A 149 25.23 14.74 3.05
N THR A 150 26.53 14.48 3.18
CA THR A 150 27.24 13.46 2.41
C THR A 150 27.56 12.23 3.25
N THR A 151 26.92 12.06 4.41
CA THR A 151 27.20 10.92 5.30
C THR A 151 26.62 9.63 4.72
N GLU A 152 27.28 8.50 5.00
CA GLU A 152 26.91 7.18 4.47
C GLU A 152 25.45 6.80 4.72
N PHE A 153 24.90 7.19 5.87
CA PHE A 153 23.56 6.81 6.32
C PHE A 153 22.55 7.96 6.39
N GLY A 154 22.95 9.16 5.94
CA GLY A 154 22.11 10.35 6.00
C GLY A 154 21.85 10.81 7.43
N THR A 155 22.92 10.85 8.25
CA THR A 155 22.87 11.12 9.69
C THR A 155 22.75 12.61 10.01
N SER A 156 23.01 13.46 9.02
CA SER A 156 22.99 14.92 9.14
C SER A 156 22.02 15.55 8.14
N GLY A 157 20.95 14.82 7.79
CA GLY A 157 19.99 15.20 6.76
C GLY A 157 19.28 16.53 7.04
N PHE A 158 19.33 17.01 8.28
CA PHE A 158 18.84 18.31 8.69
C PHE A 158 19.58 19.49 8.06
N LEU A 159 20.77 19.26 7.50
CA LEU A 159 21.52 20.27 6.75
C LEU A 159 20.98 20.52 5.34
N ASN A 160 20.18 19.60 4.81
CA ASN A 160 19.55 19.69 3.49
C ASN A 160 18.09 20.13 3.62
N ASP A 161 17.47 20.50 2.50
CA ASP A 161 16.04 20.84 2.46
C ASP A 161 15.17 19.67 2.87
N GLY A 162 13.97 19.99 3.33
CA GLY A 162 12.97 19.01 3.73
C GLY A 162 12.26 19.44 5.00
N PHE A 163 12.00 18.48 5.87
CA PHE A 163 11.25 18.72 7.10
C PHE A 163 11.68 17.76 8.20
N GLU A 164 11.22 18.03 9.41
CA GLU A 164 11.36 17.15 10.57
C GLU A 164 10.05 17.08 11.29
N PHE A 165 9.82 16.00 12.00
CA PHE A 165 8.70 15.96 12.91
C PHE A 165 9.06 15.20 14.17
N PHE A 166 8.44 15.61 15.26
CA PHE A 166 8.48 14.93 16.53
C PHE A 166 7.16 14.18 16.72
N LEU A 167 7.24 12.94 17.20
CA LEU A 167 6.09 12.13 17.57
C LEU A 167 6.21 11.72 19.03
N ASP A 168 5.18 12.05 19.80
CA ASP A 168 4.86 11.36 21.04
C ASP A 168 3.85 10.27 20.72
N THR A 169 4.35 9.03 20.68
CA THR A 169 3.62 7.94 20.06
C THR A 169 2.52 7.36 20.91
N LYS A 170 2.51 7.63 22.23
CA LYS A 170 1.43 7.28 23.15
C LYS A 170 0.49 8.44 23.47
N GLY A 171 0.89 9.67 23.14
CA GLY A 171 0.16 10.88 23.52
C GLY A 171 0.12 11.12 25.02
N ASP A 172 1.10 10.63 25.78
CA ASP A 172 1.11 10.63 27.26
C ASP A 172 2.18 11.53 27.89
N SER A 173 3.07 12.10 27.08
CA SER A 173 4.07 13.07 27.54
C SER A 173 3.40 14.39 27.96
N THR A 174 3.77 14.89 29.14
CA THR A 174 3.17 16.11 29.73
C THR A 174 4.21 17.08 30.28
N ASP A 175 5.49 16.74 30.15
CA ASP A 175 6.63 17.40 30.76
C ASP A 175 7.52 18.10 29.72
N CYS A 176 8.67 18.59 30.19
CA CYS A 176 9.68 19.17 29.32
C CYS A 176 10.61 18.06 28.84
N ILE A 177 10.70 17.86 27.53
CA ILE A 177 11.66 16.90 26.99
C ILE A 177 13.06 17.50 27.10
N SER A 178 13.93 16.81 27.84
CA SER A 178 15.33 17.20 27.94
C SER A 178 16.24 16.53 26.92
N ASP A 179 17.27 17.26 26.46
CA ASP A 179 18.41 16.67 25.74
C ASP A 179 19.24 15.84 26.73
N ASP A 180 19.34 14.54 26.49
CA ASP A 180 20.13 13.59 27.28
C ASP A 180 21.41 13.17 26.54
N GLY A 181 22.01 14.14 25.84
CA GLY A 181 23.17 13.94 25.00
C GLY A 181 22.77 13.38 23.65
N PHE A 182 22.81 14.26 22.65
CA PHE A 182 22.57 13.91 21.25
C PHE A 182 23.23 12.58 20.86
N PRO A 183 22.48 11.64 20.23
CA PRO A 183 21.12 11.80 19.71
C PRO A 183 19.99 11.39 20.69
N ASN A 184 20.25 11.23 21.99
CA ASN A 184 19.20 10.81 22.93
C ASN A 184 18.42 12.01 23.50
N VAL A 185 17.15 11.77 23.76
CA VAL A 185 16.31 12.62 24.63
C VAL A 185 15.84 11.78 25.81
N ASP A 186 15.26 12.43 26.82
CA ASP A 186 14.77 11.79 28.04
C ASP A 186 14.32 10.33 27.85
N GLN A 187 15.13 9.41 28.37
CA GLN A 187 14.99 7.97 28.09
C GLN A 187 14.04 7.27 29.06
N GLY A 188 13.49 8.00 30.04
CA GLY A 188 12.49 7.51 30.98
C GLY A 188 11.08 7.73 30.49
N GLU A 189 10.13 6.96 31.04
CA GLU A 189 8.71 7.26 30.85
C GLU A 189 8.37 8.64 31.46
N PRO A 190 7.51 9.45 30.79
CA PRO A 190 6.69 9.09 29.63
C PRO A 190 7.43 9.15 28.28
N ASN A 191 8.53 9.90 28.17
CA ASN A 191 9.19 10.23 26.89
C ASN A 191 9.93 9.07 26.20
N ALA A 192 9.93 7.86 26.77
CA ALA A 192 10.71 6.72 26.28
C ALA A 192 10.29 6.24 24.89
N ASP A 193 9.03 6.45 24.47
CA ASP A 193 8.57 6.10 23.12
C ASP A 193 8.61 7.27 22.12
N ASP A 194 9.01 8.45 22.59
CA ASP A 194 9.01 9.66 21.79
C ASP A 194 10.24 9.73 20.89
N PHE A 195 10.07 10.21 19.65
CA PHE A 195 11.18 10.38 18.74
C PHE A 195 10.97 11.49 17.72
N GLN A 196 12.09 12.02 17.24
CA GLN A 196 12.19 12.98 16.16
C GLN A 196 12.70 12.29 14.91
N VAL A 197 12.05 12.54 13.78
CA VAL A 197 12.48 12.07 12.46
C VAL A 197 12.92 13.26 11.63
N THR A 198 14.13 13.17 11.07
CA THR A 198 14.66 14.08 10.05
C THR A 198 14.36 13.52 8.68
N VAL A 199 13.73 14.30 7.81
CA VAL A 199 13.43 13.96 6.42
C VAL A 199 14.11 14.96 5.50
N GLY A 200 15.14 14.54 4.76
CA GLY A 200 15.92 15.42 3.91
C GLY A 200 15.98 14.92 2.47
N VAL A 201 15.91 15.84 1.49
CA VAL A 201 16.42 15.55 0.14
C VAL A 201 17.93 15.33 0.24
N ASN A 202 18.46 14.33 -0.46
CA ASN A 202 19.86 13.97 -0.35
C ASN A 202 20.33 13.25 -1.61
N SER A 203 21.22 13.90 -2.36
CA SER A 203 21.78 13.40 -3.63
C SER A 203 22.49 12.05 -3.50
N THR A 204 23.07 11.74 -2.32
CA THR A 204 23.72 10.44 -2.02
C THR A 204 22.73 9.28 -2.10
N PHE A 205 21.46 9.53 -1.77
CA PHE A 205 20.39 8.52 -1.79
C PHE A 205 19.55 8.56 -3.07
N LYS A 206 20.03 9.24 -4.12
CA LYS A 206 19.34 9.27 -5.40
C LYS A 206 19.30 7.86 -6.00
N PRO A 207 18.11 7.32 -6.35
CA PRO A 207 18.03 6.00 -6.96
C PRO A 207 18.85 5.93 -8.24
N ALA A 208 19.68 4.89 -8.38
CA ALA A 208 20.55 4.72 -9.53
C ALA A 208 19.73 4.63 -10.84
N GLY A 209 20.21 5.30 -11.90
CA GLY A 209 19.55 5.30 -13.21
C GLY A 209 18.22 6.09 -13.27
N SER A 210 17.84 6.76 -12.18
CA SER A 210 16.61 7.56 -12.15
C SER A 210 16.70 8.84 -12.97
N GLY A 211 15.53 9.32 -13.41
CA GLY A 211 15.40 10.51 -14.25
C GLY A 211 15.90 11.80 -13.58
N PRO A 212 16.07 12.89 -14.35
CA PRO A 212 16.56 14.17 -13.84
C PRO A 212 15.62 14.80 -12.80
N ASN A 213 14.32 14.50 -12.86
CA ASN A 213 13.33 14.98 -11.90
C ASN A 213 13.23 14.12 -10.64
N VAL A 214 13.88 12.96 -10.57
CA VAL A 214 13.92 12.15 -9.34
C VAL A 214 15.03 12.65 -8.44
N LEU A 215 14.68 12.93 -7.19
CA LEU A 215 15.61 13.34 -6.14
C LEU A 215 15.91 12.13 -5.24
N GLY A 216 17.09 12.15 -4.62
CA GLY A 216 17.34 11.28 -3.49
C GLY A 216 16.71 11.86 -2.23
N ALA A 217 16.31 11.00 -1.31
CA ALA A 217 15.76 11.42 -0.03
C ALA A 217 16.03 10.37 1.04
N ARG A 218 16.06 10.80 2.30
CA ARG A 218 16.28 9.95 3.46
C ARG A 218 15.43 10.43 4.63
N GLN A 219 14.77 9.50 5.30
CA GLN A 219 14.21 9.70 6.64
C GLN A 219 15.15 9.05 7.66
N THR A 220 15.48 9.69 8.78
CA THR A 220 16.40 9.16 9.80
C THR A 220 15.91 9.59 11.19
N ILE A 221 16.01 8.73 12.21
CA ILE A 221 15.78 9.18 13.59
C ILE A 221 16.85 10.22 13.94
N GLU A 222 16.41 11.44 14.20
CA GLU A 222 17.25 12.53 14.66
C GLU A 222 17.57 12.37 16.13
N ARG A 223 16.50 12.10 16.91
CA ARG A 223 16.53 11.93 18.35
C ARG A 223 15.48 10.92 18.81
N GLY A 224 15.70 10.28 19.95
CA GLY A 224 14.69 9.39 20.54
C GLY A 224 14.89 9.15 22.02
N GLY A 225 13.79 8.93 22.74
CA GLY A 225 13.77 8.47 24.13
C GLY A 225 14.14 6.98 24.25
N ASN A 226 13.94 6.21 23.19
CA ASN A 226 14.42 4.83 23.11
C ASN A 226 15.68 4.75 22.22
N PRO A 227 16.89 4.59 22.80
CA PRO A 227 18.13 4.47 22.01
C PRO A 227 18.11 3.32 21.01
N ALA A 228 17.32 2.27 21.25
CA ALA A 228 17.20 1.15 20.31
C ALA A 228 16.56 1.55 18.98
N LEU A 229 15.77 2.63 18.93
CA LEU A 229 15.25 3.17 17.65
C LEU A 229 16.40 3.68 16.75
N ILE A 230 17.45 4.22 17.37
CA ILE A 230 18.61 4.82 16.70
C ILE A 230 19.65 3.75 16.37
N GLY A 231 19.91 2.84 17.32
CA GLY A 231 20.98 1.85 17.24
C GLY A 231 22.37 2.46 17.46
N ASP A 232 23.42 1.62 17.32
CA ASP A 232 24.81 2.05 17.49
C ASP A 232 25.28 3.02 16.38
N THR A 233 24.63 2.97 15.22
CA THR A 233 24.94 3.80 14.06
C THR A 233 23.68 4.53 13.61
N LYS A 234 23.56 5.82 13.96
CA LYS A 234 22.41 6.67 13.57
C LYS A 234 22.10 6.52 12.08
N GLY A 235 20.86 6.17 11.74
CA GLY A 235 20.40 6.01 10.36
C GLY A 235 20.92 4.78 9.60
N GLY A 236 21.91 4.07 10.15
CA GLY A 236 22.48 2.84 9.64
C GLY A 236 21.78 1.58 10.18
N PRO A 237 22.26 0.38 9.80
CA PRO A 237 21.68 -0.89 10.25
C PRO A 237 21.86 -1.10 11.76
N GLY A 238 20.94 -1.83 12.38
CA GLY A 238 20.96 -2.17 13.81
C GLY A 238 20.16 -1.21 14.71
N GLY A 239 19.54 -0.18 14.14
CA GLY A 239 18.52 0.62 14.80
C GLY A 239 17.13 0.12 14.43
N LEU A 240 16.25 -0.08 15.41
CA LEU A 240 14.90 -0.63 15.20
C LEU A 240 14.14 0.11 14.09
N TYR A 241 14.21 1.44 14.06
CA TYR A 241 13.53 2.24 13.04
C TYR A 241 14.05 1.91 11.64
N ARG A 242 15.37 1.91 11.45
CA ARG A 242 15.98 1.62 10.14
C ARG A 242 15.67 0.19 9.69
N ASP A 243 15.93 -0.77 10.56
CA ASP A 243 15.77 -2.20 10.26
C ASP A 243 14.34 -2.51 9.80
N GLN A 244 13.37 -1.79 10.34
CA GLN A 244 11.96 -1.97 10.00
C GLN A 244 11.53 -1.31 8.72
N LEU A 245 12.13 -0.17 8.36
CA LEU A 245 11.95 0.41 7.03
C LEU A 245 12.54 -0.52 5.97
N ASP A 246 13.72 -1.08 6.22
CA ASP A 246 14.39 -2.01 5.31
C ASP A 246 13.59 -3.31 5.15
N ALA A 247 12.96 -3.81 6.24
CA ALA A 247 12.07 -4.97 6.22
C ALA A 247 10.77 -4.78 5.42
N ILE A 248 10.45 -3.57 4.95
CA ILE A 248 9.29 -3.34 4.07
C ILE A 248 9.50 -3.97 2.68
N GLY A 249 10.74 -4.10 2.21
CA GLY A 249 11.04 -4.68 0.88
C GLY A 249 10.66 -3.78 -0.30
N GLY A 250 10.51 -2.47 -0.07
CA GLY A 250 10.17 -1.47 -1.08
C GLY A 250 10.52 -0.05 -0.59
N PRO A 251 10.24 0.99 -1.41
CA PRO A 251 10.56 2.38 -1.03
C PRO A 251 9.87 2.79 0.27
N ASP A 252 10.62 3.24 1.26
CA ASP A 252 10.09 3.88 2.47
C ASP A 252 9.93 5.40 2.28
N ILE A 253 10.74 5.99 1.40
CA ILE A 253 10.72 7.41 1.05
C ILE A 253 11.12 7.63 -0.42
N ARG A 254 10.47 8.58 -1.09
CA ARG A 254 10.83 9.05 -2.45
C ARG A 254 10.57 10.55 -2.60
N ALA A 255 11.37 11.19 -3.44
CA ALA A 255 11.24 12.61 -3.72
C ALA A 255 11.35 12.91 -5.21
N ARG A 256 10.60 13.93 -5.66
CA ARG A 256 10.56 14.37 -7.06
C ARG A 256 10.49 15.88 -7.17
N LYS A 257 11.26 16.43 -8.10
CA LYS A 257 11.21 17.85 -8.50
C LYS A 257 10.14 18.09 -9.57
N TYR A 258 9.51 19.25 -9.51
CA TYR A 258 8.51 19.72 -10.45
C TYR A 258 8.84 21.15 -10.91
N ASP A 259 8.78 21.38 -12.23
CA ASP A 259 8.92 22.72 -12.81
C ASP A 259 7.62 23.54 -12.73
N ASP A 260 6.49 22.86 -12.55
CA ASP A 260 5.17 23.47 -12.38
C ASP A 260 4.30 22.61 -11.45
N LEU A 261 4.35 22.92 -10.15
CA LEU A 261 3.58 22.24 -9.10
C LEU A 261 2.07 22.34 -9.34
N ARG A 262 1.58 23.41 -9.97
CA ARG A 262 0.15 23.52 -10.31
C ARG A 262 -0.23 22.47 -11.35
N ALA A 263 0.59 22.32 -12.39
CA ALA A 263 0.37 21.31 -13.42
C ALA A 263 0.46 19.88 -12.86
N ALA A 264 1.26 19.67 -11.80
CA ALA A 264 1.35 18.41 -11.08
C ALA A 264 0.15 18.13 -10.15
N GLY A 265 -0.70 19.14 -9.86
CA GLY A 265 -1.89 18.99 -9.03
C GLY A 265 -1.73 19.45 -7.57
N ALA A 266 -0.62 20.10 -7.22
CA ALA A 266 -0.38 20.62 -5.88
C ALA A 266 -1.44 21.64 -5.44
N ARG A 267 -1.72 21.68 -4.13
CA ARG A 267 -2.79 22.50 -3.53
C ARG A 267 -2.32 23.57 -2.55
N ASN A 268 -1.03 23.92 -2.57
CA ASN A 268 -0.49 25.02 -1.77
C ASN A 268 -1.28 26.32 -2.03
N PRO A 269 -1.70 27.08 -1.00
CA PRO A 269 -2.52 28.27 -1.20
C PRO A 269 -1.85 29.37 -2.03
N GLU A 270 -0.53 29.47 -2.00
CA GLU A 270 0.27 30.41 -2.78
C GLU A 270 0.05 30.18 -4.28
N ILE A 271 -0.04 28.91 -4.69
CA ILE A 271 -0.32 28.51 -6.07
C ILE A 271 -1.72 28.99 -6.48
N ALA A 272 -2.72 28.82 -5.61
CA ALA A 272 -4.09 29.26 -5.87
C ALA A 272 -4.20 30.80 -5.92
N ALA A 273 -3.45 31.50 -5.05
CA ALA A 273 -3.46 32.96 -4.97
C ALA A 273 -2.82 33.65 -6.19
N LYS A 274 -1.91 32.97 -6.91
CA LYS A 274 -1.18 33.53 -8.06
C LYS A 274 -1.33 32.68 -9.34
N PRO A 275 -2.53 32.62 -9.97
CA PRO A 275 -2.83 31.69 -11.07
C PRO A 275 -1.98 31.89 -12.35
N GLY A 276 -1.36 33.05 -12.54
CA GLY A 276 -0.48 33.33 -13.68
C GLY A 276 1.01 33.00 -13.44
N VAL A 277 1.37 32.59 -12.22
CA VAL A 277 2.76 32.27 -11.85
C VAL A 277 2.95 30.76 -11.88
N LYS A 278 4.06 30.32 -12.49
CA LYS A 278 4.54 28.94 -12.35
C LYS A 278 5.36 28.82 -11.09
N PHE A 279 5.11 27.78 -10.32
CA PHE A 279 5.80 27.49 -9.08
C PHE A 279 6.57 26.19 -9.27
N SER A 280 7.89 26.26 -9.16
CA SER A 280 8.75 25.08 -9.05
C SER A 280 8.79 24.59 -7.60
N GLY A 281 9.30 23.38 -7.42
CA GLY A 281 9.61 22.84 -6.10
C GLY A 281 9.70 21.33 -6.15
N TYR A 282 9.41 20.68 -5.03
CA TYR A 282 9.53 19.24 -4.91
C TYR A 282 8.47 18.64 -4.00
N ALA A 283 8.20 17.36 -4.17
CA ALA A 283 7.39 16.58 -3.26
C ALA A 283 8.23 15.47 -2.63
N ILE A 284 7.99 15.20 -1.35
CA ILE A 284 8.53 14.05 -0.63
C ILE A 284 7.36 13.21 -0.16
N GLU A 285 7.36 11.94 -0.53
CA GLU A 285 6.46 10.91 -0.03
C GLU A 285 7.21 9.97 0.89
N MET A 286 6.61 9.65 2.02
CA MET A 286 7.16 8.67 2.94
C MET A 286 6.08 7.87 3.66
N ARG A 287 6.51 6.75 4.22
CA ARG A 287 5.70 5.91 5.11
C ARG A 287 6.46 5.52 6.36
N ILE A 288 5.72 5.42 7.46
CA ILE A 288 6.21 5.01 8.77
C ILE A 288 5.37 3.81 9.25
N PRO A 289 5.98 2.70 9.67
CA PRO A 289 5.25 1.54 10.19
C PRO A 289 4.45 1.79 11.48
N LEU A 290 3.21 1.27 11.57
CA LEU A 290 2.29 1.43 12.72
C LEU A 290 2.17 0.22 13.67
N ARG A 291 2.81 -0.94 13.41
CA ARG A 291 2.83 -2.08 14.37
C ARG A 291 3.96 -3.05 14.12
N GLY A 292 4.50 -3.63 15.21
CA GLY A 292 5.42 -4.80 15.20
C GLY A 292 6.77 -4.48 14.56
N ARG A 293 6.84 -3.24 14.12
CA ARG A 293 7.91 -2.51 13.54
C ARG A 293 8.13 -1.45 14.63
N ILE A 294 7.64 -0.22 14.57
CA ILE A 294 8.06 0.76 15.60
C ILE A 294 7.24 0.53 16.90
N PRO A 295 7.87 0.34 18.08
CA PRO A 295 7.15 0.13 19.34
C PRO A 295 6.18 1.28 19.65
N ASN A 296 4.99 0.96 20.18
CA ASN A 296 3.97 1.88 20.68
C ASN A 296 3.32 2.87 19.69
N MET A 297 3.70 2.87 18.40
CA MET A 297 3.09 3.76 17.40
C MET A 297 1.74 3.24 16.87
N THR A 298 0.64 3.40 17.61
CA THR A 298 -0.70 2.90 17.24
C THR A 298 -1.71 4.01 16.93
N THR A 299 -2.84 3.67 16.27
CA THR A 299 -3.87 4.65 15.87
C THR A 299 -5.09 4.71 16.80
N ASP A 300 -5.06 4.01 17.93
CA ASP A 300 -6.18 3.92 18.89
C ASP A 300 -6.28 5.11 19.85
N HIS A 301 -5.33 6.03 19.77
CA HIS A 301 -5.28 7.24 20.55
C HIS A 301 -4.69 8.38 19.69
N ALA A 302 -4.62 9.59 20.23
CA ALA A 302 -4.02 10.70 19.51
C ALA A 302 -2.55 10.85 19.90
N MET A 303 -1.66 10.88 18.91
CA MET A 303 -0.23 11.07 19.11
C MET A 303 0.11 12.56 19.21
N GLY A 304 1.04 12.92 20.10
CA GLY A 304 1.62 14.26 20.11
C GLY A 304 2.47 14.49 18.86
N PHE A 305 2.42 15.70 18.30
CA PHE A 305 3.02 16.01 17.01
C PHE A 305 3.56 17.42 16.92
N GLU A 306 4.78 17.54 16.39
CA GLU A 306 5.37 18.81 16.00
C GLU A 306 6.04 18.68 14.63
N LEU A 307 5.95 19.73 13.79
CA LEU A 307 6.52 19.75 12.44
C LEU A 307 7.47 20.94 12.28
N PHE A 308 8.62 20.69 11.67
CA PHE A 308 9.63 21.69 11.31
C PHE A 308 9.82 21.65 9.80
N TRP A 309 9.63 22.78 9.12
CA TRP A 309 10.05 22.94 7.74
C TRP A 309 11.42 23.58 7.68
N ARG A 310 12.22 23.14 6.70
CA ARG A 310 13.56 23.65 6.43
C ARG A 310 13.66 24.11 4.99
N ASP A 311 14.42 25.18 4.83
CA ASP A 311 14.71 25.85 3.58
C ASP A 311 16.18 26.32 3.61
N VAL A 312 16.97 25.94 2.60
CA VAL A 312 18.43 26.06 2.58
C VAL A 312 18.94 26.45 1.18
N ASP A 313 18.61 27.64 0.71
CA ASP A 313 19.06 28.09 -0.61
C ASP A 313 20.57 28.38 -0.65
N LYS A 314 21.01 29.25 0.26
CA LYS A 314 22.38 29.78 0.30
C LYS A 314 23.02 29.60 1.66
N ILE A 315 24.29 29.25 1.63
CA ILE A 315 25.11 29.08 2.84
C ILE A 315 26.23 30.12 2.92
N ALA A 316 26.84 30.29 4.09
CA ALA A 316 27.83 31.34 4.33
C ALA A 316 29.07 31.22 3.42
N SER A 317 29.34 30.04 2.88
CA SER A 317 30.43 29.80 1.92
C SER A 317 30.06 30.10 0.46
N ASP A 318 28.79 30.34 0.15
CA ASP A 318 28.37 30.67 -1.21
C ASP A 318 28.78 32.10 -1.58
N PRO A 319 28.97 32.42 -2.88
CA PRO A 319 29.40 33.75 -3.31
C PRO A 319 28.46 34.89 -2.89
N GLU A 320 27.16 34.64 -2.87
CA GLU A 320 26.14 35.59 -2.41
C GLU A 320 25.98 35.63 -0.87
N GLY A 321 26.63 34.71 -0.14
CA GLY A 321 26.50 34.53 1.30
C GLY A 321 25.22 33.78 1.70
N LYS A 322 25.03 33.56 3.00
CA LYS A 322 23.87 32.83 3.54
C LYS A 322 22.54 33.57 3.32
N ASP A 323 21.44 32.84 3.37
CA ASP A 323 20.12 33.45 3.22
C ASP A 323 19.81 34.50 4.30
N PRO A 324 19.11 35.59 3.93
CA PRO A 324 18.76 36.65 4.86
C PRO A 324 17.91 36.15 6.04
N GLY A 325 18.50 36.08 7.23
CA GLY A 325 17.80 35.62 8.43
C GLY A 325 17.84 34.11 8.65
N ALA A 326 18.61 33.37 7.85
CA ALA A 326 18.92 31.98 8.14
C ALA A 326 19.55 31.85 9.53
N GLY A 327 19.05 30.87 10.29
CA GLY A 327 19.46 30.59 11.65
C GLY A 327 20.76 29.80 11.74
N GLY A 328 20.89 29.01 12.81
CA GLY A 328 22.04 28.15 13.05
C GLY A 328 22.24 27.12 11.92
N GLY A 329 23.49 26.97 11.49
CA GLY A 329 23.85 26.05 10.40
C GLY A 329 23.52 26.57 8.99
N ASP A 330 23.18 27.85 8.85
CA ASP A 330 22.69 28.47 7.61
C ASP A 330 21.43 27.78 7.09
N ILE A 331 20.43 27.63 7.96
CA ILE A 331 19.15 26.97 7.65
C ILE A 331 18.01 27.87 8.13
N SER A 332 16.99 28.05 7.31
CA SER A 332 15.75 28.74 7.68
C SER A 332 14.77 27.74 8.27
N TRP A 333 14.48 27.88 9.57
CA TRP A 333 13.59 26.97 10.30
C TRP A 333 12.25 27.63 10.59
N ALA A 334 11.17 26.94 10.22
CA ALA A 334 9.82 27.27 10.65
C ALA A 334 9.16 26.07 11.32
N SER A 335 8.53 26.30 12.47
CA SER A 335 7.89 25.23 13.25
C SER A 335 6.39 25.45 13.44
N TRP A 336 5.66 24.35 13.38
CA TRP A 336 4.24 24.25 13.73
C TRP A 336 4.12 23.45 15.02
N GLY A 337 3.82 24.14 16.13
CA GLY A 337 3.71 23.54 17.46
C GLY A 337 4.59 24.24 18.51
N GLN A 338 5.78 24.71 18.13
CA GLN A 338 6.72 25.25 19.12
C GLN A 338 6.37 26.61 19.72
N SER A 339 6.80 26.78 20.97
CA SER A 339 7.17 28.08 21.55
C SER A 339 8.68 28.31 21.43
N THR A 340 9.08 29.52 21.05
CA THR A 340 10.50 29.97 21.04
C THR A 340 11.07 30.26 22.43
N ASP A 341 10.22 30.26 23.47
CA ASP A 341 10.59 30.50 24.86
C ASP A 341 10.05 29.36 25.73
N VAL A 342 10.91 28.41 26.06
CA VAL A 342 10.60 27.31 26.97
C VAL A 342 11.28 27.59 28.32
N PRO A 343 10.56 28.11 29.35
CA PRO A 343 11.10 28.29 30.68
C PRO A 343 11.01 26.95 31.45
N CYS A 344 11.73 25.94 30.98
CA CYS A 344 12.13 24.82 31.81
C CYS A 344 13.49 25.24 32.37
N THR A 345 13.66 25.24 33.70
CA THR A 345 14.62 26.06 34.47
C THR A 345 16.12 26.00 34.08
N ASP A 346 16.50 25.21 33.07
CA ASP A 346 17.77 25.28 32.35
C ASP A 346 17.52 25.17 30.81
N PRO A 347 17.55 26.29 30.06
CA PRO A 347 17.39 26.30 28.61
C PRO A 347 18.45 25.49 27.85
N LYS A 348 19.58 25.13 28.49
CA LYS A 348 20.59 24.26 27.85
C LYS A 348 20.22 22.79 27.84
N LYS A 349 19.19 22.41 28.60
CA LYS A 349 18.75 21.01 28.75
C LYS A 349 17.37 20.75 28.19
N SER A 350 16.57 21.75 27.87
CA SER A 350 15.16 21.56 27.50
C SER A 350 14.96 21.83 26.01
N LEU A 351 14.53 20.82 25.26
CA LEU A 351 14.32 20.90 23.82
C LEU A 351 12.90 21.41 23.49
N PHE A 352 11.89 20.79 24.09
CA PHE A 352 10.47 21.05 23.83
C PHE A 352 9.62 20.89 25.10
N THR A 353 8.36 21.30 25.04
CA THR A 353 7.36 21.05 26.09
C THR A 353 6.17 20.30 25.49
N ALA A 354 5.84 19.12 26.02
CA ALA A 354 4.81 18.26 25.45
C ALA A 354 3.40 18.90 25.42
N SER A 355 3.14 19.78 26.39
CA SER A 355 1.91 20.58 26.46
C SER A 355 1.66 21.47 25.23
N ASN A 356 2.71 21.82 24.47
CA ASN A 356 2.63 22.67 23.28
C ASN A 356 2.58 21.91 21.96
N TRP A 357 2.54 20.58 21.93
CA TRP A 357 2.46 19.89 20.64
C TRP A 357 1.06 19.98 20.03
N GLY A 358 1.00 19.87 18.71
CA GLY A 358 -0.23 19.48 18.06
C GLY A 358 -0.52 18.01 18.28
N ARG A 359 -1.63 17.53 17.69
CA ARG A 359 -2.04 16.13 17.81
C ARG A 359 -2.40 15.55 16.46
N LEU A 360 -1.94 14.34 16.19
CA LEU A 360 -2.50 13.47 15.15
C LEU A 360 -3.68 12.72 15.76
N VAL A 361 -4.90 12.97 15.26
CA VAL A 361 -6.13 12.34 15.73
C VAL A 361 -6.66 11.45 14.63
N PHE A 362 -6.70 10.14 14.85
CA PHE A 362 -7.09 9.17 13.83
C PHE A 362 -8.62 9.05 13.71
N ASP A 363 -9.15 9.29 12.50
CA ASP A 363 -10.56 9.14 12.20
C ASP A 363 -10.80 7.99 11.22
N LYS A 364 -11.42 6.94 11.75
CA LYS A 364 -11.83 5.74 10.99
C LYS A 364 -13.19 5.87 10.32
N ALA A 365 -14.05 6.74 10.84
CA ALA A 365 -15.44 6.83 10.42
C ALA A 365 -15.58 7.56 9.07
N ASP A 366 -14.62 8.44 8.74
CA ASP A 366 -14.58 9.23 7.51
C ASP A 366 -13.30 8.95 6.72
N PRO A 367 -13.21 7.85 5.93
CA PRO A 367 -12.04 7.59 5.11
C PRO A 367 -11.87 8.65 3.98
N LEU A 368 -10.64 8.87 3.51
CA LEU A 368 -10.33 9.78 2.39
C LEU A 368 -11.11 9.41 1.14
N VAL A 369 -11.03 8.13 0.75
CA VAL A 369 -11.76 7.56 -0.39
C VAL A 369 -12.63 6.42 0.12
N PRO A 370 -13.94 6.62 0.29
CA PRO A 370 -14.84 5.58 0.76
C PRO A 370 -14.91 4.37 -0.17
N ILE A 371 -15.16 3.20 0.40
CA ILE A 371 -15.49 1.99 -0.36
C ILE A 371 -16.81 2.25 -1.12
N PRO A 372 -16.85 2.11 -2.46
CA PRO A 372 -18.07 2.32 -3.23
C PRO A 372 -19.19 1.39 -2.77
N ALA A 373 -20.42 1.90 -2.68
CA ALA A 373 -21.57 1.15 -2.16
C ALA A 373 -21.93 -0.14 -2.94
N GLY A 374 -21.41 -0.31 -4.16
CA GLY A 374 -21.57 -1.53 -4.98
C GLY A 374 -20.32 -2.42 -5.05
N LYS A 375 -19.20 -2.01 -4.42
CA LYS A 375 -17.98 -2.83 -4.39
C LYS A 375 -18.17 -3.97 -3.39
N PRO A 376 -17.89 -5.24 -3.75
CA PRO A 376 -17.93 -6.35 -2.80
C PRO A 376 -17.05 -6.04 -1.59
N SER A 377 -17.59 -6.22 -0.38
CA SER A 377 -16.90 -5.83 0.84
C SER A 377 -16.80 -6.93 1.88
N VAL A 378 -15.65 -6.97 2.55
CA VAL A 378 -15.31 -7.90 3.62
C VAL A 378 -15.41 -7.16 4.95
N LEU A 379 -16.16 -7.71 5.91
CA LEU A 379 -15.96 -7.36 7.32
C LEU A 379 -14.80 -8.21 7.84
N PHE A 380 -13.65 -7.58 8.09
CA PHE A 380 -12.48 -8.27 8.63
C PHE A 380 -12.51 -8.18 10.16
N VAL A 381 -12.91 -9.26 10.81
CA VAL A 381 -13.04 -9.35 12.27
C VAL A 381 -11.69 -9.73 12.85
N THR A 382 -11.11 -8.85 13.67
CA THR A 382 -9.76 -8.94 14.23
C THR A 382 -9.77 -8.59 15.73
N SER A 383 -8.69 -8.91 16.44
CA SER A 383 -8.54 -8.57 17.87
C SER A 383 -8.44 -7.06 18.12
N ASN A 384 -7.92 -6.31 17.15
CA ASN A 384 -7.86 -4.85 17.21
C ASN A 384 -7.87 -4.26 15.79
N ALA A 385 -8.83 -3.38 15.50
CA ALA A 385 -8.97 -2.74 14.20
C ALA A 385 -8.08 -1.51 13.99
N ASP A 386 -7.60 -0.85 15.07
CA ASP A 386 -6.53 0.16 14.98
C ASP A 386 -5.20 -0.47 14.67
N ASN A 387 -5.01 -1.61 15.30
CA ASN A 387 -3.76 -2.30 15.32
C ASN A 387 -4.05 -3.74 14.93
N MET A 388 -3.98 -4.04 13.64
CA MET A 388 -4.22 -5.39 13.13
C MET A 388 -3.02 -6.28 13.46
N ALA A 389 -3.25 -7.43 14.10
CA ALA A 389 -2.17 -8.26 14.62
C ALA A 389 -1.59 -9.18 13.55
N ASN A 390 -0.30 -9.53 13.69
CA ASN A 390 0.36 -10.56 12.87
C ASN A 390 0.26 -10.24 11.36
N ALA A 391 -0.20 -11.21 10.57
CA ALA A 391 -0.43 -11.11 9.14
C ALA A 391 -1.72 -10.35 8.77
N ASP A 392 -2.57 -9.95 9.71
CA ASP A 392 -3.90 -9.37 9.41
C ASP A 392 -3.81 -8.16 8.48
N ALA A 393 -2.88 -7.24 8.71
CA ALA A 393 -2.71 -6.07 7.86
C ALA A 393 -2.27 -6.46 6.43
N ASP A 394 -1.42 -7.49 6.28
CA ASP A 394 -1.01 -8.01 4.98
C ASP A 394 -2.14 -8.78 4.28
N LEU A 395 -2.96 -9.51 5.03
CA LEU A 395 -4.15 -10.19 4.53
C LEU A 395 -5.20 -9.18 4.06
N VAL A 396 -5.43 -8.10 4.80
CA VAL A 396 -6.30 -7.00 4.34
C VAL A 396 -5.77 -6.42 3.05
N GLU A 397 -4.48 -6.09 2.98
CA GLU A 397 -3.88 -5.56 1.76
C GLU A 397 -4.07 -6.55 0.60
N LEU A 398 -3.83 -7.85 0.81
CA LEU A 398 -4.07 -8.89 -0.18
C LEU A 398 -5.51 -8.82 -0.73
N LEU A 399 -6.52 -8.71 0.13
CA LEU A 399 -7.92 -8.63 -0.28
C LEU A 399 -8.24 -7.33 -1.03
N GLU A 400 -7.76 -6.18 -0.56
CA GLU A 400 -7.89 -4.88 -1.24
C GLU A 400 -7.27 -4.92 -2.64
N ASN A 401 -6.11 -5.58 -2.73
CA ASN A 401 -5.36 -5.83 -3.94
C ASN A 401 -6.08 -6.78 -4.91
N HIS A 402 -7.04 -7.59 -4.44
CA HIS A 402 -7.94 -8.42 -5.26
C HIS A 402 -9.29 -7.75 -5.52
N GLY A 403 -9.39 -6.44 -5.29
CA GLY A 403 -10.57 -5.66 -5.66
C GLY A 403 -11.73 -5.79 -4.69
N LEU A 404 -11.48 -6.26 -3.46
CA LEU A 404 -12.46 -6.25 -2.36
C LEU A 404 -12.32 -4.95 -1.57
N GLY A 405 -13.41 -4.40 -1.07
CA GLY A 405 -13.35 -3.35 -0.06
C GLY A 405 -13.26 -3.99 1.33
N VAL A 406 -12.37 -3.54 2.20
CA VAL A 406 -12.21 -4.15 3.52
C VAL A 406 -12.56 -3.18 4.62
N VAL A 407 -13.39 -3.63 5.56
CA VAL A 407 -13.74 -2.88 6.77
C VAL A 407 -13.35 -3.70 7.98
N ALA A 408 -12.38 -3.22 8.75
CA ALA A 408 -11.95 -3.86 9.97
C ALA A 408 -13.00 -3.72 11.08
N PHE A 409 -13.12 -4.75 11.93
CA PHE A 409 -14.00 -4.76 13.09
C PHE A 409 -13.30 -5.42 14.27
N THR A 410 -13.25 -4.72 15.41
CA THR A 410 -12.68 -5.25 16.65
C THR A 410 -13.70 -6.14 17.36
N ALA A 411 -13.42 -7.44 17.49
CA ALA A 411 -14.31 -8.36 18.20
C ALA A 411 -14.30 -8.13 19.71
N GLY A 412 -13.11 -7.99 20.30
CA GLY A 412 -12.93 -7.81 21.75
C GLY A 412 -13.65 -6.56 22.27
N GLY A 413 -14.50 -6.72 23.28
CA GLY A 413 -15.26 -5.62 23.89
C GLY A 413 -16.45 -5.12 23.07
N SER A 414 -16.71 -5.67 21.87
CA SER A 414 -17.91 -5.40 21.09
C SER A 414 -19.12 -6.19 21.60
N THR A 415 -20.34 -5.74 21.28
CA THR A 415 -21.56 -6.49 21.58
C THR A 415 -21.94 -7.42 20.43
N PRO A 416 -22.64 -8.55 20.70
CA PRO A 416 -23.18 -9.41 19.65
C PRO A 416 -24.02 -8.65 18.62
N GLU A 417 -24.86 -7.71 19.04
CA GLU A 417 -25.66 -6.88 18.13
C GLU A 417 -24.79 -5.94 17.28
N GLY A 418 -23.69 -5.43 17.85
CA GLY A 418 -22.74 -4.59 17.14
C GLY A 418 -22.06 -5.35 15.99
N LEU A 419 -21.61 -6.58 16.25
CA LEU A 419 -21.05 -7.46 15.23
C LEU A 419 -22.08 -7.81 14.16
N GLN A 420 -23.31 -8.15 14.55
CA GLN A 420 -24.40 -8.41 13.61
C GLN A 420 -24.71 -7.19 12.74
N GLN A 421 -24.73 -5.98 13.31
CA GLN A 421 -24.94 -4.74 12.56
C GLN A 421 -23.81 -4.45 11.59
N ALA A 422 -22.55 -4.62 12.01
CA ALA A 422 -21.38 -4.43 11.15
C ALA A 422 -21.34 -5.41 9.98
N ALA A 423 -21.83 -6.63 10.18
CA ALA A 423 -21.92 -7.66 9.15
C ALA A 423 -23.02 -7.38 8.11
N ARG A 424 -24.07 -6.64 8.46
CA ARG A 424 -25.19 -6.37 7.53
C ARG A 424 -24.71 -5.60 6.31
N GLY A 425 -25.13 -6.07 5.13
CA GLY A 425 -24.78 -5.45 3.84
C GLY A 425 -23.36 -5.71 3.36
N LYS A 426 -22.58 -6.53 4.09
CA LYS A 426 -21.26 -7.01 3.65
C LYS A 426 -21.42 -8.23 2.75
N SER A 427 -20.47 -8.42 1.84
CA SER A 427 -20.46 -9.59 0.96
C SER A 427 -20.00 -10.85 1.69
N VAL A 428 -19.11 -10.69 2.68
CA VAL A 428 -18.59 -11.79 3.50
C VAL A 428 -18.04 -11.23 4.82
N VAL A 429 -18.14 -12.01 5.88
CA VAL A 429 -17.40 -11.81 7.13
C VAL A 429 -16.20 -12.75 7.12
N TYR A 430 -15.01 -12.20 7.32
CA TYR A 430 -13.79 -12.95 7.55
C TYR A 430 -13.41 -12.82 9.03
N ILE A 431 -13.32 -13.95 9.73
CA ILE A 431 -12.90 -14.01 11.13
C ILE A 431 -11.43 -14.42 11.15
N SER A 432 -10.56 -13.51 11.59
CA SER A 432 -9.13 -13.76 11.73
C SER A 432 -8.84 -14.73 12.89
N GLU A 433 -7.73 -15.45 12.79
CA GLU A 433 -7.15 -16.23 13.90
C GLU A 433 -6.81 -15.36 15.12
N THR A 434 -6.66 -14.05 14.93
CA THR A 434 -6.13 -13.17 15.98
C THR A 434 -7.12 -12.91 17.10
N ILE A 435 -8.41 -13.23 16.92
CA ILE A 435 -9.43 -13.08 17.97
C ILE A 435 -9.40 -14.27 18.93
N GLY A 436 -9.98 -14.11 20.12
CA GLY A 436 -10.40 -15.28 20.91
C GLY A 436 -11.80 -15.72 20.46
N SER A 437 -12.05 -17.02 20.28
CA SER A 437 -13.36 -17.54 19.84
C SER A 437 -14.55 -17.04 20.66
N THR A 438 -14.38 -16.88 21.97
CA THR A 438 -15.42 -16.36 22.87
C THR A 438 -15.71 -14.87 22.70
N SER A 439 -14.99 -14.15 21.84
CA SER A 439 -15.29 -12.75 21.51
C SER A 439 -16.43 -12.59 20.48
N VAL A 440 -16.79 -13.67 19.78
CA VAL A 440 -17.84 -13.67 18.75
C VAL A 440 -19.08 -14.47 19.15
N VAL A 441 -19.27 -14.73 20.45
CA VAL A 441 -20.43 -15.46 20.99
C VAL A 441 -21.29 -14.57 21.90
N ASP A 442 -22.53 -14.99 22.14
CA ASP A 442 -23.49 -14.35 23.04
C ASP A 442 -23.82 -15.28 24.23
N PRO A 443 -23.55 -14.85 25.49
CA PRO A 443 -22.85 -13.63 25.86
C PRO A 443 -21.32 -13.73 25.63
N PRO A 444 -20.62 -12.63 25.32
CA PRO A 444 -19.18 -12.64 25.11
C PRO A 444 -18.40 -13.20 26.31
N GLY A 445 -17.28 -13.87 26.04
CA GLY A 445 -16.43 -14.50 27.05
C GLY A 445 -16.96 -15.84 27.59
N THR A 446 -18.08 -16.34 27.07
CA THR A 446 -18.72 -17.56 27.56
C THR A 446 -18.50 -18.72 26.58
N PRO A 447 -17.74 -19.77 26.93
CA PRO A 447 -17.49 -20.92 26.04
C PRO A 447 -18.75 -21.66 25.57
N THR A 448 -19.83 -21.59 26.36
CA THR A 448 -21.16 -22.14 26.03
C THR A 448 -22.07 -21.13 25.29
N GLY A 449 -21.57 -19.94 24.97
CA GLY A 449 -22.31 -18.91 24.26
C GLY A 449 -22.72 -19.33 22.84
N ILE A 450 -23.73 -18.68 22.30
CA ILE A 450 -24.21 -18.92 20.93
C ILE A 450 -23.40 -18.04 19.98
N PHE A 451 -22.90 -18.58 18.87
CA PHE A 451 -22.21 -17.77 17.88
C PHE A 451 -23.07 -16.59 17.40
N SER A 452 -22.53 -15.37 17.52
CA SER A 452 -23.28 -14.12 17.31
C SER A 452 -23.78 -13.97 15.87
N LEU A 453 -23.14 -14.65 14.91
CA LEU A 453 -23.53 -14.65 13.50
C LEU A 453 -24.23 -15.96 13.08
N LYS A 454 -24.71 -16.79 14.02
CA LYS A 454 -25.36 -18.08 13.72
C LYS A 454 -26.47 -17.91 12.68
N ASP A 455 -27.37 -16.94 12.90
CA ASP A 455 -28.57 -16.71 12.09
C ASP A 455 -28.41 -15.66 10.98
N THR A 456 -27.22 -15.14 10.73
CA THR A 456 -27.05 -14.08 9.71
C THR A 456 -27.02 -14.65 8.29
N ASP A 457 -27.78 -14.03 7.38
CA ASP A 457 -27.75 -14.34 5.95
C ASP A 457 -26.56 -13.66 5.23
N VAL A 458 -25.38 -13.77 5.83
CA VAL A 458 -24.10 -13.28 5.28
C VAL A 458 -23.11 -14.45 5.32
N PRO A 459 -22.36 -14.72 4.25
CA PRO A 459 -21.28 -15.70 4.25
C PRO A 459 -20.26 -15.44 5.36
N VAL A 460 -19.83 -16.50 6.06
CA VAL A 460 -18.78 -16.42 7.09
C VAL A 460 -17.64 -17.35 6.74
N VAL A 461 -16.43 -16.80 6.65
CA VAL A 461 -15.17 -17.51 6.53
C VAL A 461 -14.42 -17.34 7.84
N SER A 462 -13.97 -18.42 8.47
CA SER A 462 -13.24 -18.34 9.74
C SER A 462 -11.89 -19.02 9.67
N ALA A 463 -10.84 -18.29 10.06
CA ALA A 463 -9.51 -18.77 10.37
C ALA A 463 -9.29 -18.95 11.89
N GLU A 464 -10.32 -18.72 12.70
CA GLU A 464 -10.36 -19.13 14.10
C GLU A 464 -11.01 -20.52 14.15
N ALA A 465 -10.29 -21.55 14.57
CA ALA A 465 -10.82 -22.93 14.66
C ALA A 465 -11.56 -23.19 15.97
N TYR A 466 -11.22 -22.48 17.06
CA TYR A 466 -11.86 -22.58 18.36
C TYR A 466 -13.28 -22.00 18.39
N MET A 467 -13.73 -21.38 17.30
CA MET A 467 -15.12 -20.96 17.14
C MET A 467 -15.95 -21.98 16.34
N TYR A 468 -15.34 -22.96 15.68
CA TYR A 468 -16.09 -23.90 14.82
C TYR A 468 -17.15 -24.65 15.62
N ASP A 469 -16.85 -25.06 16.84
CA ASP A 469 -17.80 -25.72 17.74
C ASP A 469 -18.80 -24.74 18.35
N ASN A 470 -18.37 -23.52 18.70
CA ASN A 470 -19.25 -22.44 19.18
C ASN A 470 -20.28 -22.04 18.11
N ALA A 471 -19.93 -22.19 16.83
CA ALA A 471 -20.78 -21.96 15.67
C ALA A 471 -21.54 -23.22 15.21
N ASP A 472 -21.36 -24.35 15.90
CA ASP A 472 -21.97 -25.65 15.61
C ASP A 472 -21.62 -26.19 14.20
N TRP A 473 -20.50 -25.75 13.61
CA TRP A 473 -19.99 -26.25 12.33
C TRP A 473 -19.34 -27.63 12.48
N VAL A 474 -18.91 -27.97 13.69
CA VAL A 474 -18.33 -29.24 14.12
C VAL A 474 -18.96 -29.65 15.45
N THR A 475 -18.60 -30.84 15.95
CA THR A 475 -19.19 -31.36 17.20
C THR A 475 -18.78 -30.48 18.38
N ARG A 476 -19.78 -30.05 19.15
CA ARG A 476 -19.60 -29.26 20.36
C ARG A 476 -19.79 -30.12 21.62
N ASP A 477 -18.85 -30.00 22.57
CA ASP A 477 -19.05 -30.60 23.90
C ASP A 477 -20.15 -29.81 24.66
N PRO A 478 -21.13 -30.48 25.29
CA PRO A 478 -22.22 -29.80 26.01
C PRO A 478 -21.76 -28.83 27.11
N ASN A 479 -20.55 -29.01 27.66
CA ASN A 479 -19.99 -28.14 28.69
C ASN A 479 -19.07 -27.03 28.12
N GLY A 480 -18.96 -26.93 26.79
CA GLY A 480 -18.07 -25.98 26.11
C GLY A 480 -16.58 -26.31 26.28
N SER A 481 -16.26 -27.58 26.56
CA SER A 481 -14.87 -28.06 26.61
C SER A 481 -14.33 -28.30 25.20
N ASN A 482 -13.05 -27.99 24.97
CA ASN A 482 -12.42 -28.22 23.68
C ASN A 482 -12.25 -29.73 23.43
N ASP A 483 -12.72 -30.23 22.28
CA ASP A 483 -12.47 -31.59 21.81
C ASP A 483 -11.55 -31.54 20.59
N PHE A 484 -10.25 -31.62 20.85
CA PHE A 484 -9.21 -31.59 19.82
C PHE A 484 -9.13 -32.87 18.98
N THR A 485 -10.09 -33.78 19.07
CA THR A 485 -10.23 -34.91 18.12
C THR A 485 -11.20 -34.57 16.98
N GLN A 486 -12.04 -33.55 17.16
CA GLN A 486 -13.08 -33.15 16.21
C GLN A 486 -12.68 -31.90 15.42
N TRP A 487 -11.82 -31.06 15.97
CA TRP A 487 -11.40 -29.80 15.38
C TRP A 487 -10.15 -29.27 16.08
N GLY A 488 -9.55 -28.22 15.55
CA GLY A 488 -8.46 -27.52 16.19
C GLY A 488 -7.36 -27.26 15.19
N ASN A 489 -6.13 -27.53 15.59
CA ASN A 489 -4.97 -27.27 14.75
C ASN A 489 -3.99 -28.44 14.78
N SER A 490 -3.23 -28.58 13.69
CA SER A 490 -2.37 -29.73 13.42
C SER A 490 -1.12 -29.83 14.30
N SER A 491 -0.85 -28.83 15.15
CA SER A 491 0.35 -28.78 15.99
C SER A 491 0.15 -29.32 17.42
N ARG A 492 -1.08 -29.64 17.80
CA ARG A 492 -1.47 -30.06 19.16
C ARG A 492 -0.81 -31.38 19.58
N SER A 493 -0.30 -31.44 20.81
CA SER A 493 0.34 -32.64 21.39
C SER A 493 -0.67 -33.73 21.76
N GLU A 494 -1.96 -33.39 21.89
CA GLU A 494 -3.04 -34.34 22.15
C GLU A 494 -3.41 -35.20 20.93
N LEU A 495 -2.87 -34.88 19.75
CA LEU A 495 -2.93 -35.72 18.55
C LEU A 495 -1.85 -36.81 18.64
N VAL A 496 -1.89 -37.63 19.68
CA VAL A 496 -0.73 -38.41 20.17
C VAL A 496 -0.31 -39.57 19.25
N ASP A 497 -1.04 -39.90 18.17
CA ASP A 497 -0.82 -41.13 17.38
C ASP A 497 -0.99 -40.99 15.85
N THR A 498 -0.78 -39.81 15.23
CA THR A 498 -0.98 -39.67 13.76
C THR A 498 0.08 -38.82 13.04
N PRO A 499 0.55 -39.23 11.83
CA PRO A 499 1.54 -38.49 11.00
C PRO A 499 1.13 -37.09 10.49
N ILE A 500 0.16 -36.42 11.12
CA ILE A 500 -0.28 -35.06 10.76
C ILE A 500 0.89 -34.07 10.86
N ALA A 501 1.86 -34.34 11.74
CA ALA A 501 3.03 -33.50 11.98
C ALA A 501 3.94 -33.29 10.74
N ASP A 502 3.99 -34.26 9.81
CA ASP A 502 4.92 -34.29 8.67
C ASP A 502 4.37 -33.58 7.41
N GLY A 503 3.15 -33.03 7.45
CA GLY A 503 2.45 -32.45 6.28
C GLY A 503 1.96 -31.02 6.45
N ARG A 504 2.46 -30.26 7.43
CA ARG A 504 1.88 -28.98 7.88
C ARG A 504 2.18 -27.76 7.01
N ASP A 505 2.84 -27.95 5.87
CA ASP A 505 3.07 -26.90 4.89
C ASP A 505 2.14 -27.00 3.67
N SER A 506 1.33 -28.06 3.54
CA SER A 506 0.64 -28.40 2.30
C SER A 506 -0.74 -29.01 2.52
N LEU A 507 -1.63 -28.83 1.55
CA LEU A 507 -3.00 -29.35 1.56
C LEU A 507 -3.26 -30.27 0.38
N PHE A 508 -4.00 -31.36 0.58
CA PHE A 508 -4.53 -32.17 -0.51
C PHE A 508 -5.89 -31.65 -0.95
N ILE A 509 -6.01 -31.26 -2.22
CA ILE A 509 -7.29 -30.90 -2.83
C ILE A 509 -8.16 -32.16 -2.98
N ARG A 510 -9.40 -32.06 -2.50
CA ARG A 510 -10.41 -33.14 -2.48
C ARG A 510 -11.50 -32.92 -3.51
N LYS A 511 -11.79 -31.66 -3.83
CA LYS A 511 -12.82 -31.25 -4.80
C LYS A 511 -12.24 -30.21 -5.76
N ALA A 512 -11.47 -30.68 -6.74
CA ALA A 512 -10.71 -29.84 -7.68
C ALA A 512 -11.59 -29.02 -8.64
N ASP A 513 -12.84 -29.45 -8.85
CA ASP A 513 -13.86 -28.73 -9.62
C ASP A 513 -14.57 -27.64 -8.81
N HIS A 514 -14.35 -27.57 -7.49
CA HIS A 514 -14.90 -26.52 -6.64
C HIS A 514 -14.23 -25.17 -6.96
N PRO A 515 -14.98 -24.04 -7.04
CA PRO A 515 -14.39 -22.74 -7.37
C PRO A 515 -13.27 -22.28 -6.41
N ILE A 516 -13.30 -22.72 -5.15
CA ILE A 516 -12.22 -22.46 -4.19
C ILE A 516 -10.89 -23.10 -4.64
N ALA A 517 -10.95 -24.29 -5.22
CA ALA A 517 -9.80 -25.02 -5.72
C ALA A 517 -9.41 -24.59 -7.15
N LYS A 518 -9.97 -23.51 -7.69
CA LYS A 518 -9.65 -23.02 -9.04
C LYS A 518 -8.13 -22.83 -9.19
N GLY A 519 -7.55 -23.52 -10.17
CA GLY A 519 -6.11 -23.53 -10.44
C GLY A 519 -5.33 -24.63 -9.71
N PHE A 520 -6.00 -25.46 -8.91
CA PHE A 520 -5.39 -26.50 -8.08
C PHE A 520 -6.13 -27.84 -8.22
N SER A 521 -5.38 -28.91 -8.47
CA SER A 521 -5.97 -30.26 -8.66
C SER A 521 -5.34 -31.36 -7.81
N ALA A 522 -4.25 -31.05 -7.08
CA ALA A 522 -3.44 -32.04 -6.38
C ALA A 522 -3.05 -31.57 -4.97
N LYS A 523 -1.82 -31.83 -4.55
CA LYS A 523 -1.27 -31.31 -3.29
C LYS A 523 -0.74 -29.88 -3.51
N VAL A 524 -1.12 -28.95 -2.67
CA VAL A 524 -0.78 -27.52 -2.77
C VAL A 524 0.05 -27.12 -1.57
N LYS A 525 1.24 -26.56 -1.79
CA LYS A 525 2.07 -26.03 -0.71
C LYS A 525 1.54 -24.65 -0.31
N VAL A 526 1.09 -24.50 0.93
CA VAL A 526 0.45 -23.28 1.46
C VAL A 526 1.32 -22.49 2.44
N HIS A 527 2.33 -23.11 3.05
CA HIS A 527 3.35 -22.44 3.85
C HIS A 527 4.77 -22.74 3.34
N HIS A 528 5.72 -21.81 3.50
CA HIS A 528 7.13 -22.02 3.14
C HIS A 528 7.82 -22.93 4.16
N ASP A 529 7.70 -22.56 5.42
CA ASP A 529 8.13 -23.27 6.62
C ASP A 529 6.93 -23.94 7.30
N LEU A 530 7.18 -25.02 8.05
CA LEU A 530 6.13 -25.74 8.78
C LEU A 530 5.38 -24.79 9.72
N TYR A 531 4.06 -24.75 9.57
CA TYR A 531 3.18 -23.94 10.42
C TYR A 531 1.89 -24.68 10.71
N SER A 532 1.22 -24.34 11.81
CA SER A 532 -0.04 -25.01 12.18
C SER A 532 -1.11 -24.81 11.10
N LEU A 533 -1.89 -25.84 10.82
CA LEU A 533 -3.04 -25.81 9.91
C LEU A 533 -4.30 -26.10 10.71
N ASN A 534 -5.31 -25.26 10.56
CA ASN A 534 -6.60 -25.48 11.18
C ASN A 534 -7.35 -26.62 10.51
N TYR A 535 -8.13 -27.37 11.29
CA TYR A 535 -9.00 -28.42 10.77
C TYR A 535 -10.31 -28.52 11.57
N GLY A 536 -11.31 -29.15 10.97
CA GLY A 536 -12.58 -29.47 11.60
C GLY A 536 -13.27 -30.63 10.91
N LEU A 537 -14.01 -31.44 11.65
CA LEU A 537 -14.85 -32.52 11.14
C LEU A 537 -16.29 -32.01 10.97
N PRO A 538 -16.68 -31.52 9.79
CA PRO A 538 -18.04 -31.06 9.55
C PRO A 538 -19.01 -32.24 9.41
N SER A 539 -20.30 -31.91 9.36
CA SER A 539 -21.37 -32.85 9.05
C SER A 539 -21.24 -33.37 7.61
N PRO A 540 -21.90 -34.50 7.27
CA PRO A 540 -21.89 -35.05 5.91
C PRO A 540 -22.46 -34.14 4.82
N ASP A 541 -23.21 -33.10 5.17
CA ASP A 541 -23.77 -32.16 4.20
C ASP A 541 -22.69 -31.17 3.69
N ALA A 542 -21.59 -30.96 4.43
CA ALA A 542 -20.54 -30.06 4.00
C ALA A 542 -19.69 -30.62 2.85
N ASP A 543 -19.31 -29.73 1.94
CA ASP A 543 -18.29 -30.00 0.94
C ASP A 543 -16.89 -29.86 1.54
N VAL A 544 -16.14 -30.96 1.59
CA VAL A 544 -14.70 -30.93 1.92
C VAL A 544 -13.90 -30.63 0.65
N VAL A 545 -13.35 -29.42 0.56
CA VAL A 545 -12.58 -28.95 -0.61
C VAL A 545 -11.10 -29.31 -0.48
N ALA A 546 -10.52 -29.18 0.70
CA ALA A 546 -9.12 -29.52 0.97
C ALA A 546 -8.96 -30.13 2.37
N SER A 547 -7.93 -30.96 2.53
CA SER A 547 -7.60 -31.66 3.77
C SER A 547 -6.09 -31.74 3.98
N ILE A 548 -5.65 -31.83 5.23
CA ILE A 548 -4.23 -32.05 5.58
C ILE A 548 -3.76 -33.42 5.09
N GLN A 549 -4.61 -34.44 5.22
CA GLN A 549 -4.33 -35.80 4.76
C GLN A 549 -5.03 -36.12 3.44
N GLN A 550 -4.38 -36.97 2.65
CA GLN A 550 -4.86 -37.37 1.33
C GLN A 550 -6.17 -38.18 1.38
N ASP A 551 -6.48 -38.85 2.47
CA ASP A 551 -7.76 -39.58 2.62
C ASP A 551 -8.95 -38.67 2.93
N GLY A 552 -8.70 -37.43 3.37
CA GLY A 552 -9.72 -36.45 3.74
C GLY A 552 -10.03 -36.39 5.24
N THR A 553 -9.30 -37.13 6.09
CA THR A 553 -9.60 -37.25 7.54
C THR A 553 -9.39 -35.98 8.36
N TYR A 554 -8.67 -34.98 7.83
CA TYR A 554 -8.47 -33.69 8.50
C TYR A 554 -8.86 -32.53 7.55
N PRO A 555 -10.17 -32.32 7.33
CA PRO A 555 -10.66 -31.24 6.49
C PRO A 555 -10.20 -29.89 7.02
N THR A 556 -9.65 -29.07 6.13
CA THR A 556 -9.08 -27.76 6.46
C THR A 556 -9.79 -26.63 5.73
N ILE A 557 -10.23 -26.91 4.49
CA ILE A 557 -11.19 -26.07 3.77
C ILE A 557 -12.43 -26.91 3.57
N PHE A 558 -13.49 -26.56 4.30
CA PHE A 558 -14.82 -27.16 4.17
C PHE A 558 -15.86 -26.07 4.05
N VAL A 559 -16.95 -26.36 3.35
CA VAL A 559 -18.02 -25.40 3.06
C VAL A 559 -19.35 -26.05 3.39
N TYR A 560 -20.14 -25.39 4.25
CA TYR A 560 -21.59 -25.55 4.22
C TYR A 560 -22.16 -24.51 3.27
N GLU A 561 -22.94 -24.96 2.30
CA GLU A 561 -23.77 -24.10 1.47
C GLU A 561 -25.01 -23.62 2.21
N LYS A 562 -25.66 -22.60 1.63
CA LYS A 562 -26.97 -22.14 2.12
C LYS A 562 -27.98 -23.29 2.03
N GLY A 563 -28.54 -23.69 3.16
CA GLY A 563 -29.49 -24.79 3.23
C GLY A 563 -28.93 -26.10 3.79
N ASP A 564 -27.61 -26.24 3.90
CA ASP A 564 -26.97 -27.44 4.42
C ASP A 564 -27.20 -27.60 5.92
N LYS A 565 -27.18 -28.85 6.40
CA LYS A 565 -27.28 -29.17 7.82
C LYS A 565 -25.94 -28.98 8.52
N LEU A 566 -25.89 -28.09 9.50
CA LEU A 566 -24.79 -27.99 10.45
C LEU A 566 -24.75 -29.22 11.38
N GLN A 567 -23.70 -29.34 12.19
CA GLN A 567 -23.49 -30.52 13.03
C GLN A 567 -24.57 -30.71 14.10
N ASP A 568 -25.17 -29.61 14.58
CA ASP A 568 -26.31 -29.63 15.51
C ASP A 568 -27.66 -29.95 14.82
N GLY A 569 -27.67 -30.13 13.49
CA GLY A 569 -28.87 -30.36 12.67
C GLY A 569 -29.64 -29.08 12.30
N SER A 570 -29.18 -27.91 12.74
CA SER A 570 -29.67 -26.62 12.26
C SER A 570 -29.27 -26.40 10.80
N VAL A 571 -29.86 -25.39 10.15
CA VAL A 571 -29.64 -25.11 8.73
C VAL A 571 -28.74 -23.90 8.60
N ALA A 572 -27.67 -24.00 7.79
CA ALA A 572 -26.81 -22.90 7.46
C ALA A 572 -27.60 -21.79 6.72
N PRO A 573 -27.75 -20.57 7.30
CA PRO A 573 -28.53 -19.50 6.68
C PRO A 573 -27.88 -18.95 5.40
N ASN A 574 -26.56 -19.06 5.34
CA ASN A 574 -25.71 -18.77 4.20
C ASN A 574 -24.39 -19.56 4.34
N LYS A 575 -23.42 -19.37 3.45
CA LYS A 575 -22.15 -20.10 3.46
C LYS A 575 -21.44 -20.03 4.81
N ARG A 576 -20.92 -21.17 5.27
CA ARG A 576 -20.09 -21.31 6.49
C ARG A 576 -18.83 -22.07 6.13
N ILE A 577 -17.68 -21.42 6.23
CA ILE A 577 -16.43 -21.91 5.63
C ILE A 577 -15.30 -21.87 6.66
N GLY A 578 -14.73 -23.04 6.94
CA GLY A 578 -13.44 -23.13 7.63
C GLY A 578 -12.28 -22.98 6.65
N VAL A 579 -11.18 -22.37 7.09
CA VAL A 579 -9.95 -22.24 6.27
C VAL A 579 -8.70 -22.69 7.02
N PHE A 580 -7.65 -22.96 6.24
CA PHE A 580 -6.42 -23.59 6.70
C PHE A 580 -5.49 -22.73 7.56
N LEU A 581 -5.64 -21.40 7.50
CA LEU A 581 -4.78 -20.47 8.24
C LEU A 581 -4.88 -20.78 9.73
N GLY A 582 -3.78 -21.28 10.30
CA GLY A 582 -3.74 -21.84 11.64
C GLY A 582 -3.47 -20.82 12.74
N GLN A 583 -3.56 -21.30 13.98
CA GLN A 583 -3.24 -20.57 15.20
C GLN A 583 -2.16 -21.32 16.00
N ASN A 584 -1.43 -20.58 16.85
CA ASN A 584 -0.37 -21.10 17.70
C ASN A 584 -0.92 -22.05 18.80
N ALA A 585 -0.44 -23.30 18.86
CA ALA A 585 -0.81 -24.20 19.96
C ALA A 585 0.18 -25.33 20.29
N ALA A 586 1.49 -25.16 20.07
CA ALA A 586 2.51 -26.15 20.44
C ALA A 586 3.76 -25.52 21.07
N PRO A 587 4.45 -26.21 22.01
CA PRO A 587 5.66 -25.69 22.66
C PRO A 587 6.83 -25.46 21.68
N ASP A 588 6.83 -26.10 20.51
CA ASP A 588 7.94 -26.04 19.54
C ASP A 588 7.78 -24.94 18.47
N PHE A 589 6.59 -24.36 18.30
CA PHE A 589 6.30 -23.32 17.29
C PHE A 589 5.34 -22.27 17.85
N ASN A 590 5.86 -21.46 18.77
CA ASN A 590 5.10 -20.44 19.49
C ASN A 590 5.12 -19.07 18.78
N THR A 591 5.18 -19.05 17.44
CA THR A 591 5.32 -17.82 16.64
C THR A 591 4.01 -17.43 15.97
N ALA A 592 3.74 -16.12 15.94
CA ALA A 592 2.62 -15.54 15.21
C ALA A 592 2.69 -15.88 13.71
N LEU A 593 1.52 -15.97 13.06
CA LEU A 593 1.44 -16.14 11.62
C LEU A 593 2.18 -15.00 10.92
N SER A 594 3.16 -15.35 10.07
CA SER A 594 3.82 -14.39 9.19
C SER A 594 3.24 -14.48 7.78
N PHE A 595 2.90 -13.34 7.19
CA PHE A 595 2.43 -13.29 5.81
C PHE A 595 3.48 -13.78 4.81
N THR A 596 4.77 -13.58 5.11
CA THR A 596 5.88 -14.08 4.28
C THR A 596 6.00 -15.60 4.32
N ASN A 597 5.47 -16.26 5.36
CA ASN A 597 5.45 -17.71 5.44
C ASN A 597 4.32 -18.31 4.59
N ILE A 598 3.29 -17.55 4.22
CA ILE A 598 2.24 -18.04 3.33
C ILE A 598 2.78 -18.07 1.90
N THR A 599 2.63 -19.17 1.18
CA THR A 599 3.06 -19.24 -0.23
C THR A 599 2.14 -18.44 -1.15
N ALA A 600 2.55 -18.22 -2.40
CA ALA A 600 1.66 -17.65 -3.42
C ALA A 600 0.38 -18.47 -3.60
N ASP A 601 0.50 -19.80 -3.61
CA ASP A 601 -0.64 -20.71 -3.75
C ASP A 601 -1.55 -20.70 -2.52
N GLY A 602 -0.98 -20.62 -1.31
CA GLY A 602 -1.74 -20.45 -0.07
C GLY A 602 -2.55 -19.15 -0.07
N ARG A 603 -1.94 -18.04 -0.50
CA ARG A 603 -2.64 -16.76 -0.69
C ARG A 603 -3.74 -16.85 -1.74
N ALA A 604 -3.49 -17.53 -2.86
CA ALA A 604 -4.48 -17.72 -3.91
C ALA A 604 -5.67 -18.57 -3.45
N LEU A 605 -5.43 -19.66 -2.71
CA LEU A 605 -6.51 -20.47 -2.10
C LEU A 605 -7.35 -19.66 -1.11
N LEU A 606 -6.72 -18.82 -0.29
CA LEU A 606 -7.43 -17.94 0.63
C LEU A 606 -8.30 -16.92 -0.12
N VAL A 607 -7.74 -16.25 -1.14
CA VAL A 607 -8.48 -15.30 -1.97
C VAL A 607 -9.63 -15.96 -2.72
N ASN A 608 -9.40 -17.14 -3.32
CA ASN A 608 -10.46 -17.92 -3.97
C ASN A 608 -11.57 -18.28 -2.98
N THR A 609 -11.22 -18.61 -1.74
CA THR A 609 -12.20 -18.89 -0.67
C THR A 609 -13.06 -17.68 -0.35
N ILE A 610 -12.45 -16.52 -0.16
CA ILE A 610 -13.16 -15.29 0.19
C ILE A 610 -13.97 -14.76 -0.99
N ALA A 611 -13.44 -14.85 -2.22
CA ALA A 611 -14.16 -14.49 -3.44
C ALA A 611 -15.39 -15.39 -3.66
N TYR A 612 -15.21 -16.71 -3.49
CA TYR A 612 -16.30 -17.69 -3.53
C TYR A 612 -17.39 -17.38 -2.51
N ALA A 613 -16.99 -17.11 -1.26
CA ALA A 613 -17.90 -16.72 -0.20
C ALA A 613 -18.67 -15.44 -0.56
N ALA A 614 -17.97 -14.42 -1.06
CA ALA A 614 -18.55 -13.14 -1.46
C ALA A 614 -19.45 -13.21 -2.72
N GLY A 615 -19.52 -14.35 -3.40
CA GLY A 615 -20.25 -14.49 -4.67
C GLY A 615 -19.58 -13.73 -5.82
N VAL A 616 -18.29 -13.41 -5.68
CA VAL A 616 -17.47 -12.77 -6.69
C VAL A 616 -16.74 -13.90 -7.41
N THR A 617 -16.91 -14.04 -8.73
CA THR A 617 -15.96 -14.85 -9.49
C THR A 617 -14.58 -14.24 -9.24
N SER A 618 -13.64 -14.99 -8.66
CA SER A 618 -12.29 -14.49 -8.39
C SER A 618 -11.76 -13.86 -9.67
N SER A 619 -11.87 -12.54 -9.73
CA SER A 619 -11.35 -11.77 -10.82
C SER A 619 -9.90 -11.62 -10.45
N ASP A 620 -9.04 -12.45 -11.04
CA ASP A 620 -7.63 -12.11 -11.22
C ASP A 620 -7.49 -10.89 -12.17
N GLY A 621 -8.48 -9.99 -12.13
CA GLY A 621 -9.09 -9.34 -13.27
C GLY A 621 -8.38 -8.08 -13.64
N LEU A 622 -7.04 -8.09 -13.60
CA LEU A 622 -6.24 -7.11 -14.31
C LEU A 622 -6.28 -7.40 -15.80
N ILE A 623 -6.17 -8.66 -16.22
CA ILE A 623 -6.34 -9.04 -17.64
C ILE A 623 -7.84 -9.04 -17.95
N LYS A 624 -8.29 -8.03 -18.71
CA LYS A 624 -9.66 -7.93 -19.22
C LYS A 624 -9.88 -8.86 -20.42
N SER A 625 -8.92 -8.88 -21.35
CA SER A 625 -8.96 -9.77 -22.51
C SER A 625 -7.56 -10.01 -23.06
N VAL A 626 -7.34 -11.17 -23.69
CA VAL A 626 -6.16 -11.43 -24.53
C VAL A 626 -6.64 -11.94 -25.87
N THR A 627 -6.18 -11.31 -26.94
CA THR A 627 -6.50 -11.73 -28.31
C THR A 627 -5.22 -11.87 -29.11
N ALA A 628 -5.16 -12.88 -29.96
CA ALA A 628 -4.05 -13.08 -30.87
C ALA A 628 -4.56 -13.18 -32.31
N THR A 629 -3.79 -12.63 -33.24
CA THR A 629 -4.07 -12.69 -34.68
C THR A 629 -2.79 -12.99 -35.43
N GLY A 630 -2.91 -13.63 -36.59
CA GLY A 630 -1.77 -13.87 -37.47
C GLY A 630 -0.78 -14.90 -36.93
N GLY A 631 -1.19 -15.78 -36.02
CA GLY A 631 -0.39 -16.95 -35.65
C GLY A 631 -0.69 -18.17 -36.53
N ASP A 632 0.07 -19.24 -36.33
CA ASP A 632 0.06 -20.40 -37.22
C ASP A 632 -1.18 -21.28 -37.03
N LEU A 633 -1.70 -21.37 -35.79
CA LEU A 633 -2.82 -22.24 -35.46
C LEU A 633 -3.53 -21.78 -34.18
N ALA A 634 -4.86 -21.77 -34.21
CA ALA A 634 -5.66 -21.48 -33.02
C ALA A 634 -5.68 -22.67 -32.01
N PRO A 635 -5.76 -22.42 -30.69
CA PRO A 635 -5.55 -21.12 -30.06
C PRO A 635 -4.07 -20.72 -30.13
N ASP A 636 -3.78 -19.47 -30.47
CA ASP A 636 -2.41 -18.93 -30.50
C ASP A 636 -1.88 -18.56 -29.11
N VAL A 637 -2.82 -18.24 -28.20
CA VAL A 637 -2.56 -17.82 -26.83
C VAL A 637 -3.61 -18.40 -25.89
N VAL A 638 -3.21 -18.68 -24.66
CA VAL A 638 -4.07 -19.00 -23.52
C VAL A 638 -3.52 -18.29 -22.28
N VAL A 639 -4.39 -18.02 -21.32
CA VAL A 639 -4.06 -17.20 -20.14
C VAL A 639 -4.39 -17.97 -18.86
N SER A 640 -3.70 -17.66 -17.77
CA SER A 640 -4.03 -18.16 -16.42
C SER A 640 -5.54 -18.23 -16.17
N GLY A 641 -6.01 -19.39 -15.71
CA GLY A 641 -7.42 -19.69 -15.47
C GLY A 641 -8.20 -20.19 -16.69
N GLN A 642 -7.66 -20.12 -17.91
CA GLN A 642 -8.25 -20.76 -19.10
C GLN A 642 -7.77 -22.22 -19.23
N THR A 643 -8.54 -23.04 -19.95
CA THR A 643 -8.15 -24.42 -20.26
C THR A 643 -7.45 -24.53 -21.61
N TYR A 644 -6.51 -25.45 -21.72
CA TYR A 644 -5.89 -25.84 -23.00
C TYR A 644 -5.58 -27.34 -23.02
N THR A 645 -5.30 -27.86 -24.22
CA THR A 645 -4.79 -29.22 -24.38
C THR A 645 -3.27 -29.18 -24.40
N ASP A 646 -2.64 -29.79 -23.41
CA ASP A 646 -1.19 -29.83 -23.29
C ASP A 646 -0.55 -30.73 -24.37
N PRO A 647 0.79 -30.70 -24.52
CA PRO A 647 1.49 -31.55 -25.50
C PRO A 647 1.34 -33.06 -25.25
N ALA A 648 0.94 -33.47 -24.05
CA ALA A 648 0.63 -34.86 -23.72
C ALA A 648 -0.82 -35.26 -24.07
N GLY A 649 -1.64 -34.30 -24.52
CA GLY A 649 -3.03 -34.49 -24.90
C GLY A 649 -4.04 -34.34 -23.75
N ALA A 650 -3.59 -33.93 -22.55
CA ALA A 650 -4.46 -33.70 -21.40
C ALA A 650 -5.09 -32.30 -21.44
N THR A 651 -6.34 -32.18 -21.01
CA THR A 651 -6.97 -30.87 -20.80
C THR A 651 -6.60 -30.35 -19.42
N VAL A 652 -5.90 -29.23 -19.37
CA VAL A 652 -5.37 -28.63 -18.14
C VAL A 652 -5.78 -27.16 -18.05
N VAL A 653 -5.90 -26.64 -16.83
CA VAL A 653 -6.09 -25.21 -16.56
C VAL A 653 -4.72 -24.57 -16.47
N VAL A 654 -4.50 -23.45 -17.17
CA VAL A 654 -3.27 -22.67 -17.07
C VAL A 654 -3.16 -22.14 -15.63
N PRO A 655 -2.09 -22.47 -14.88
CA PRO A 655 -1.91 -21.98 -13.52
C PRO A 655 -1.53 -20.49 -13.53
N HIS A 656 -1.27 -19.93 -12.34
CA HIS A 656 -0.53 -18.66 -12.26
C HIS A 656 0.96 -18.91 -12.49
N PHE A 657 1.70 -17.85 -12.84
CA PHE A 657 3.12 -17.95 -13.12
C PHE A 657 3.89 -18.33 -11.86
N GLY A 658 4.75 -19.33 -11.95
CA GLY A 658 5.48 -19.89 -10.82
C GLY A 658 6.65 -20.75 -11.30
N GLU A 659 7.36 -21.35 -10.34
CA GLU A 659 8.40 -22.33 -10.67
C GLU A 659 7.76 -23.47 -11.47
N ASP A 660 8.53 -24.02 -12.41
CA ASP A 660 8.14 -25.12 -13.30
C ASP A 660 6.93 -24.80 -14.19
N ALA A 661 6.55 -23.53 -14.33
CA ALA A 661 5.38 -23.14 -15.12
C ALA A 661 5.63 -23.36 -16.62
N PHE A 662 4.73 -24.07 -17.30
CA PHE A 662 4.84 -24.27 -18.74
C PHE A 662 4.83 -22.93 -19.48
N GLY A 663 5.81 -22.73 -20.34
CA GLY A 663 5.96 -21.52 -21.14
C GLY A 663 5.05 -21.49 -22.35
N PHE A 664 4.75 -22.66 -22.94
CA PHE A 664 4.04 -22.74 -24.22
C PHE A 664 2.94 -23.78 -24.25
N ILE A 665 1.98 -23.56 -25.14
CA ILE A 665 0.82 -24.43 -25.35
C ILE A 665 1.22 -25.73 -26.06
N ASP A 666 2.21 -25.67 -26.94
CA ASP A 666 2.58 -26.74 -27.87
C ASP A 666 3.96 -27.36 -27.58
N ARG A 667 4.57 -27.05 -26.43
CA ARG A 667 5.84 -27.63 -25.96
C ARG A 667 5.83 -27.83 -24.45
N THR A 668 6.66 -28.74 -23.96
CA THR A 668 6.81 -29.02 -22.52
C THR A 668 7.77 -28.05 -21.83
N HIS A 669 8.20 -26.98 -22.49
CA HIS A 669 9.20 -26.06 -21.96
C HIS A 669 8.68 -25.36 -20.71
N GLN A 670 9.54 -25.11 -19.73
CA GLN A 670 9.20 -24.49 -18.46
C GLN A 670 9.99 -23.20 -18.20
N TRP A 671 9.33 -22.25 -17.56
CA TRP A 671 9.97 -21.12 -16.90
C TRP A 671 10.32 -21.49 -15.47
N ASN A 672 11.52 -21.10 -15.03
CA ASN A 672 12.07 -21.45 -13.73
C ASN A 672 12.89 -20.31 -13.15
N GLY A 673 13.30 -20.43 -11.89
CA GLY A 673 14.37 -19.62 -11.32
C GLY A 673 15.66 -19.77 -12.14
N ALA A 674 16.44 -18.70 -12.29
CA ALA A 674 17.63 -18.67 -13.14
C ALA A 674 18.79 -19.54 -12.62
N ALA A 675 18.77 -19.94 -11.34
CA ALA A 675 19.68 -20.90 -10.74
C ALA A 675 19.04 -21.56 -9.50
N THR A 676 19.65 -22.63 -8.98
CA THR A 676 19.16 -23.34 -7.78
C THR A 676 19.13 -22.47 -6.52
N ASN A 677 19.93 -21.42 -6.49
CA ASN A 677 19.96 -20.40 -5.43
C ASN A 677 19.35 -19.06 -5.87
N LEU A 678 18.73 -19.01 -7.05
CA LEU A 678 18.10 -17.81 -7.61
C LEU A 678 16.74 -18.18 -8.19
N SER A 679 15.73 -18.18 -7.31
CA SER A 679 14.33 -18.43 -7.67
C SER A 679 13.79 -17.39 -8.65
N LEU A 680 12.58 -17.61 -9.16
CA LEU A 680 11.88 -16.60 -9.93
C LEU A 680 11.80 -15.26 -9.18
N PRO A 681 11.88 -14.12 -9.89
CA PRO A 681 11.64 -12.82 -9.28
C PRO A 681 10.26 -12.77 -8.62
N ALA A 682 10.20 -12.33 -7.36
CA ALA A 682 8.96 -12.30 -6.57
C ALA A 682 7.84 -11.43 -7.20
N TYR A 683 8.20 -10.45 -8.01
CA TYR A 683 7.26 -9.60 -8.74
C TYR A 683 6.58 -10.29 -9.93
N LEU A 684 7.09 -11.45 -10.37
CA LEU A 684 6.48 -12.31 -11.40
C LEU A 684 5.69 -13.48 -10.78
N GLN A 685 6.14 -13.98 -9.63
CA GLN A 685 5.58 -15.17 -9.02
C GLN A 685 4.12 -14.96 -8.53
N GLY A 686 3.27 -15.94 -8.79
CA GLY A 686 1.84 -15.92 -8.47
C GLY A 686 1.00 -15.00 -9.36
N ARG A 687 1.57 -14.44 -10.44
CA ARG A 687 0.87 -13.49 -11.32
C ARG A 687 0.25 -14.19 -12.53
N PRO A 688 -0.87 -13.68 -13.06
CA PRO A 688 -1.44 -14.25 -14.27
C PRO A 688 -0.47 -14.06 -15.44
N TYR A 689 -0.39 -15.03 -16.33
CA TYR A 689 0.51 -14.99 -17.48
C TYR A 689 -0.16 -15.51 -18.74
N VAL A 690 0.44 -15.15 -19.88
CA VAL A 690 0.01 -15.53 -21.21
C VAL A 690 1.00 -16.56 -21.75
N MET A 691 0.48 -17.75 -22.04
CA MET A 691 1.20 -18.79 -22.77
C MET A 691 0.95 -18.60 -24.27
N THR A 692 2.02 -18.64 -25.06
CA THR A 692 1.95 -18.61 -26.53
C THR A 692 2.22 -19.99 -27.11
N ARG A 693 1.98 -20.16 -28.41
CA ARG A 693 2.59 -21.28 -29.16
C ARG A 693 4.05 -20.97 -29.46
N ASN A 694 4.95 -21.92 -29.19
CA ASN A 694 6.35 -21.82 -29.60
C ASN A 694 6.51 -21.79 -31.12
N ASN A 695 5.58 -22.42 -31.86
CA ASN A 695 5.60 -22.39 -33.32
C ASN A 695 5.45 -20.98 -33.91
N ASN A 696 4.83 -20.03 -33.22
CA ASN A 696 4.61 -18.67 -33.76
C ASN A 696 5.89 -17.79 -33.81
N ARG A 697 7.07 -18.33 -33.49
CA ARG A 697 8.36 -17.62 -33.37
C ARG A 697 8.89 -16.95 -34.63
N ASP A 698 8.61 -17.53 -35.78
CA ASP A 698 9.00 -17.04 -37.10
C ASP A 698 7.83 -16.39 -37.85
N ASN A 699 6.66 -16.28 -37.21
CA ASN A 699 5.49 -15.69 -37.84
C ASN A 699 5.52 -14.15 -37.79
N ALA A 700 5.64 -13.55 -38.97
CA ALA A 700 5.78 -12.10 -39.12
C ALA A 700 4.48 -11.30 -38.88
N ASP A 701 3.33 -11.96 -39.01
CA ASP A 701 2.01 -11.32 -38.86
C ASP A 701 1.45 -11.46 -37.43
N LEU A 702 2.16 -12.16 -36.54
CA LEU A 702 1.73 -12.39 -35.18
C LEU A 702 1.56 -11.07 -34.42
N LYS A 703 0.36 -10.90 -33.85
CA LYS A 703 0.04 -9.83 -32.90
C LYS A 703 -0.75 -10.40 -31.74
N ILE A 704 -0.34 -10.05 -30.52
CA ILE A 704 -1.04 -10.42 -29.29
C ILE A 704 -1.39 -9.13 -28.55
N LYS A 705 -2.67 -8.90 -28.29
CA LYS A 705 -3.17 -7.76 -27.53
C LYS A 705 -3.61 -8.21 -26.15
N ILE A 706 -3.03 -7.62 -25.12
CA ILE A 706 -3.38 -7.82 -23.72
C ILE A 706 -4.10 -6.54 -23.25
N GLU A 707 -5.39 -6.65 -22.99
CA GLU A 707 -6.21 -5.54 -22.48
C GLU A 707 -6.25 -5.61 -20.95
N LEU A 708 -5.86 -4.53 -20.29
CA LEU A 708 -5.89 -4.38 -18.85
C LEU A 708 -7.13 -3.59 -18.40
N SER A 709 -7.76 -4.04 -17.32
CA SER A 709 -8.93 -3.40 -16.71
C SER A 709 -8.58 -2.17 -15.85
N GLY A 710 -7.29 -1.94 -15.57
CA GLY A 710 -6.79 -0.87 -14.71
C GLY A 710 -5.27 -0.69 -14.85
N PRO A 711 -4.65 0.18 -14.03
CA PRO A 711 -3.20 0.34 -13.99
C PRO A 711 -2.51 -1.01 -13.77
N GLY A 712 -1.41 -1.26 -14.49
CA GLY A 712 -0.71 -2.54 -14.40
C GLY A 712 0.53 -2.61 -15.29
N THR A 713 1.32 -3.65 -15.06
CA THR A 713 2.59 -3.92 -15.71
C THR A 713 2.48 -5.22 -16.50
N VAL A 714 2.88 -5.18 -17.77
CA VAL A 714 3.13 -6.37 -18.57
C VAL A 714 4.64 -6.60 -18.61
N TYR A 715 5.07 -7.72 -18.08
CA TYR A 715 6.44 -8.22 -18.18
C TYR A 715 6.55 -9.13 -19.39
N LEU A 716 7.66 -9.00 -20.12
CA LEU A 716 8.03 -9.80 -21.27
C LEU A 716 9.29 -10.59 -20.93
N LEU A 717 9.23 -11.91 -21.13
CA LEU A 717 10.33 -12.84 -20.88
C LEU A 717 10.92 -13.24 -22.22
N VAL A 718 12.13 -12.79 -22.52
CA VAL A 718 12.75 -12.96 -23.84
C VAL A 718 13.96 -13.87 -23.72
N ASP A 719 13.98 -14.97 -24.50
CA ASP A 719 15.13 -15.88 -24.60
C ASP A 719 16.41 -15.10 -24.95
N ASN A 720 17.44 -15.27 -24.13
CA ASN A 720 18.70 -14.53 -24.24
C ASN A 720 19.41 -14.72 -25.59
N ARG A 721 19.10 -15.77 -26.34
CA ARG A 721 19.68 -16.05 -27.64
C ARG A 721 19.02 -15.29 -28.79
N VAL A 722 17.96 -14.51 -28.52
CA VAL A 722 17.31 -13.71 -29.54
C VAL A 722 18.29 -12.65 -30.06
N GLY A 723 18.45 -12.59 -31.38
CA GLY A 723 19.42 -11.73 -32.05
C GLY A 723 20.76 -12.38 -32.39
N ASP A 724 21.07 -13.56 -31.83
CA ASP A 724 22.32 -14.28 -32.12
C ASP A 724 22.24 -15.16 -33.38
N PRO A 725 23.39 -15.57 -33.95
CA PRO A 725 23.48 -16.67 -34.93
C PRO A 725 23.09 -18.02 -34.33
N GLU A 726 22.52 -18.93 -35.12
CA GLU A 726 22.08 -20.26 -34.67
C GLU A 726 23.15 -20.98 -33.81
N GLY A 727 22.76 -21.48 -32.64
CA GLY A 727 23.69 -22.02 -31.63
C GLY A 727 24.35 -20.98 -30.71
N GLY A 728 23.93 -19.71 -30.80
CA GLY A 728 24.44 -18.59 -30.00
C GLY A 728 24.27 -18.72 -28.48
N ASP A 729 24.93 -17.81 -27.77
CA ASP A 729 25.20 -17.88 -26.33
C ASP A 729 24.07 -17.26 -25.50
N SER A 730 23.46 -18.02 -24.59
CA SER A 730 22.43 -17.52 -23.68
C SER A 730 22.97 -16.87 -22.41
N SER A 731 24.29 -16.74 -22.28
CA SER A 731 24.94 -16.13 -21.12
C SER A 731 24.80 -14.61 -21.08
N ASN A 732 24.36 -13.96 -22.17
CA ASN A 732 24.21 -12.52 -22.27
C ASN A 732 22.76 -12.11 -22.56
N PRO A 733 22.33 -10.90 -22.19
CA PRO A 733 20.99 -10.43 -22.50
C PRO A 733 20.78 -10.34 -24.02
N PRO A 734 19.54 -10.50 -24.51
CA PRO A 734 19.27 -10.60 -25.93
C PRO A 734 19.51 -9.27 -26.66
N ASN A 735 19.96 -9.36 -27.91
CA ASN A 735 20.13 -8.19 -28.78
C ASN A 735 18.80 -7.88 -29.49
N ILE A 736 17.99 -7.01 -28.87
CA ILE A 736 16.64 -6.63 -29.33
C ILE A 736 16.44 -5.11 -29.30
N GLY A 737 15.34 -4.64 -29.92
CA GLY A 737 14.98 -3.21 -29.93
C GLY A 737 15.51 -2.45 -31.16
N PRO A 738 15.55 -1.10 -31.10
CA PRO A 738 15.91 -0.28 -32.26
C PRO A 738 17.34 -0.57 -32.75
N GLY A 739 17.47 -0.97 -34.02
CA GLY A 739 18.75 -1.33 -34.63
C GLY A 739 19.14 -2.81 -34.51
N ALA A 740 18.36 -3.62 -33.76
CA ALA A 740 18.49 -5.07 -33.74
C ALA A 740 17.73 -5.72 -34.91
N PRO A 741 18.11 -6.94 -35.35
CA PRO A 741 17.41 -7.64 -36.42
C PRO A 741 16.02 -8.17 -36.00
N ASN A 742 15.79 -8.36 -34.69
CA ASN A 742 14.61 -9.01 -34.14
C ASN A 742 13.98 -8.14 -33.04
N MET A 743 12.66 -8.31 -32.83
CA MET A 743 11.90 -7.64 -31.76
C MET A 743 12.17 -6.13 -31.66
N THR A 744 12.23 -5.43 -32.80
CA THR A 744 12.51 -3.98 -32.87
C THR A 744 11.49 -3.13 -32.11
N TRP A 745 10.31 -3.71 -31.86
CA TRP A 745 9.22 -3.10 -31.10
C TRP A 745 9.47 -3.06 -29.58
N VAL A 746 10.40 -3.85 -29.04
CA VAL A 746 10.81 -3.78 -27.64
C VAL A 746 11.79 -2.63 -27.48
N SER A 747 11.24 -1.42 -27.35
CA SER A 747 12.00 -0.18 -27.27
C SER A 747 11.45 0.75 -26.19
N ALA A 748 12.32 1.62 -25.68
CA ALA A 748 11.92 2.67 -24.74
C ALA A 748 10.86 3.61 -25.34
N GLU A 749 10.91 3.87 -26.66
CA GLU A 749 9.89 4.64 -27.39
C GLU A 749 8.51 3.99 -27.33
N ASN A 750 8.46 2.66 -27.37
CA ASN A 750 7.23 1.89 -27.20
C ASN A 750 6.93 1.59 -25.72
N GLY A 751 7.65 2.19 -24.78
CA GLY A 751 7.45 2.06 -23.34
C GLY A 751 7.97 0.77 -22.72
N TRP A 752 8.84 0.03 -23.41
CA TRP A 752 9.48 -1.17 -22.89
C TRP A 752 10.85 -0.84 -22.29
N PHE A 753 11.09 -1.33 -21.08
CA PHE A 753 12.36 -1.13 -20.38
C PHE A 753 12.85 -2.46 -19.78
N PRO A 754 14.15 -2.74 -19.78
CA PRO A 754 14.70 -3.87 -19.04
C PRO A 754 14.48 -3.66 -17.54
N VAL A 755 14.03 -4.70 -16.82
CA VAL A 755 13.93 -4.65 -15.37
C VAL A 755 15.31 -4.94 -14.79
N ARG A 756 15.85 -4.07 -13.94
CA ARG A 756 17.23 -4.16 -13.47
C ARG A 756 17.30 -4.00 -11.96
N THR A 757 17.08 -5.10 -11.24
CA THR A 757 17.16 -5.13 -9.78
C THR A 757 18.43 -5.79 -9.29
N GLY A 758 19.20 -6.40 -10.19
CA GLY A 758 20.31 -7.29 -9.84
C GLY A 758 19.85 -8.74 -9.64
N HIS A 759 18.57 -9.06 -9.91
CA HIS A 759 18.03 -10.42 -9.86
C HIS A 759 18.40 -11.20 -11.11
N ASN A 760 19.70 -11.41 -11.30
CA ASN A 760 20.28 -12.21 -12.37
C ASN A 760 21.45 -13.01 -11.81
N ARG A 761 21.92 -14.02 -12.55
CA ARG A 761 22.97 -14.94 -12.06
C ARG A 761 24.28 -14.26 -11.70
N THR A 762 24.50 -13.05 -12.19
CA THR A 762 25.70 -12.25 -11.93
C THR A 762 25.54 -11.23 -10.80
N GLY A 763 24.32 -11.00 -10.31
CA GLY A 763 24.04 -9.93 -9.35
C GLY A 763 24.21 -8.51 -9.91
N ASP A 764 24.28 -8.36 -11.24
CA ASP A 764 24.67 -7.12 -11.91
C ASP A 764 23.44 -6.24 -12.18
N THR A 765 23.39 -5.08 -11.53
CA THR A 765 22.28 -4.11 -11.65
C THR A 765 22.27 -3.35 -12.98
N THR A 766 23.26 -3.55 -13.83
CA THR A 766 23.27 -3.00 -15.20
C THR A 766 22.65 -3.94 -16.22
N ARG A 767 22.45 -5.21 -15.85
CA ARG A 767 21.86 -6.26 -16.68
C ARG A 767 20.38 -6.45 -16.32
N PRO A 768 19.54 -6.84 -17.29
CA PRO A 768 18.17 -7.23 -16.98
C PRO A 768 18.14 -8.37 -15.96
N ASP A 769 17.08 -8.42 -15.18
CA ASP A 769 16.75 -9.57 -14.35
C ASP A 769 16.52 -10.79 -15.24
N GLU A 770 16.81 -11.97 -14.69
CA GLU A 770 16.77 -13.23 -15.43
C GLU A 770 15.74 -14.21 -14.87
N VAL A 771 15.16 -14.97 -15.79
CA VAL A 771 14.45 -16.22 -15.50
C VAL A 771 15.20 -17.38 -16.15
N GLY A 772 15.15 -18.55 -15.52
CA GLY A 772 15.59 -19.80 -16.11
C GLY A 772 14.58 -20.30 -17.14
N TYR A 773 15.10 -20.98 -18.16
CA TYR A 773 14.30 -21.52 -19.24
C TYR A 773 14.75 -22.94 -19.59
N ASP A 774 13.88 -23.91 -19.29
CA ASP A 774 14.12 -25.33 -19.55
C ASP A 774 13.32 -25.80 -20.77
N GLU A 775 14.02 -26.10 -21.85
CA GLU A 775 13.45 -26.60 -23.12
C GLU A 775 13.27 -28.13 -23.12
N GLY A 776 13.97 -28.83 -22.24
CA GLY A 776 14.00 -30.28 -22.12
C GLY A 776 13.19 -30.82 -20.96
N ALA A 777 12.45 -29.95 -20.27
CA ALA A 777 11.77 -30.24 -19.02
C ALA A 777 10.95 -31.54 -19.08
N THR A 778 11.19 -32.38 -18.07
CA THR A 778 10.45 -33.61 -17.80
C THR A 778 9.67 -33.47 -16.49
N PRO A 779 8.66 -34.31 -16.22
CA PRO A 779 7.94 -34.28 -14.95
C PRO A 779 8.80 -34.50 -13.69
N ALA A 780 10.07 -34.90 -13.84
CA ALA A 780 11.01 -35.07 -12.73
C ALA A 780 11.82 -33.80 -12.41
N ASP A 781 11.84 -32.82 -13.31
CA ASP A 781 12.54 -31.55 -13.15
C ASP A 781 11.62 -30.62 -12.37
N VAL A 782 11.90 -30.48 -11.06
CA VAL A 782 11.07 -29.69 -10.13
C VAL A 782 11.96 -28.79 -9.30
N GLY A 783 11.66 -27.49 -9.33
CA GLY A 783 12.25 -26.48 -8.48
C GLY A 783 13.26 -25.57 -9.19
N PRO A 784 13.65 -24.47 -8.50
CA PRO A 784 14.44 -23.41 -9.12
C PRO A 784 15.72 -23.91 -9.78
N GLY A 785 15.97 -23.47 -11.01
CA GLY A 785 17.22 -23.71 -11.71
C GLY A 785 17.58 -25.18 -11.98
N VAL A 786 16.65 -26.11 -11.78
CA VAL A 786 16.86 -27.54 -12.09
C VAL A 786 16.80 -27.74 -13.61
N SER A 787 17.75 -28.50 -14.14
CA SER A 787 17.81 -28.95 -15.54
C SER A 787 17.78 -27.87 -16.63
N LEU A 788 18.01 -26.59 -16.27
CA LEU A 788 17.93 -25.46 -17.20
C LEU A 788 18.78 -25.68 -18.45
N ASN A 789 18.22 -25.30 -19.59
CA ASN A 789 18.96 -25.25 -20.85
C ASN A 789 19.41 -23.83 -21.19
N GLN A 790 18.59 -22.84 -20.85
CA GLN A 790 18.75 -21.45 -21.26
C GLN A 790 18.26 -20.48 -20.18
N TRP A 791 18.38 -19.19 -20.49
CA TRP A 791 17.90 -18.09 -19.67
C TRP A 791 17.14 -17.08 -20.51
N GLY A 792 16.21 -16.38 -19.87
CA GLY A 792 15.49 -15.26 -20.47
C GLY A 792 15.69 -13.99 -19.66
N SER A 793 15.72 -12.86 -20.37
CA SER A 793 15.79 -11.51 -19.78
C SER A 793 14.40 -10.90 -19.63
N VAL A 794 14.19 -10.18 -18.52
CA VAL A 794 12.90 -9.57 -18.18
C VAL A 794 12.84 -8.12 -18.64
N TYR A 795 11.82 -7.79 -19.41
CA TYR A 795 11.45 -6.43 -19.80
C TYR A 795 10.07 -6.10 -19.26
N ALA A 796 9.79 -4.84 -18.97
CA ALA A 796 8.51 -4.39 -18.45
C ALA A 796 7.98 -3.21 -19.26
N LYS A 797 6.66 -3.18 -19.41
CA LYS A 797 5.89 -2.03 -19.85
C LYS A 797 4.75 -1.78 -18.88
N ARG A 798 4.72 -0.58 -18.30
CA ARG A 798 3.71 -0.17 -17.32
C ARG A 798 2.66 0.74 -17.95
N LEU A 799 1.39 0.47 -17.68
CA LEU A 799 0.27 1.36 -17.97
C LEU A 799 -0.19 2.03 -16.67
N GLY A 800 -0.35 3.36 -16.69
CA GLY A 800 -0.86 4.14 -15.55
C GLY A 800 -2.37 4.07 -15.36
N ALA A 801 -3.09 3.44 -16.29
CA ALA A 801 -4.54 3.26 -16.28
C ALA A 801 -4.92 2.02 -17.09
N ALA A 802 -6.22 1.69 -17.15
CA ALA A 802 -6.74 0.69 -18.06
C ALA A 802 -6.31 0.97 -19.51
N GLY A 803 -5.97 -0.06 -20.27
CA GLY A 803 -5.43 0.12 -21.62
C GLY A 803 -4.96 -1.19 -22.24
N THR A 804 -4.29 -1.10 -23.40
CA THR A 804 -3.86 -2.28 -24.15
C THR A 804 -2.35 -2.27 -24.36
N VAL A 805 -1.71 -3.41 -24.12
CA VAL A 805 -0.34 -3.70 -24.53
C VAL A 805 -0.38 -4.63 -25.75
N GLU A 806 0.26 -4.21 -26.84
CA GLU A 806 0.46 -5.04 -28.03
C GLU A 806 1.86 -5.66 -28.01
N LEU A 807 1.92 -6.99 -28.11
CA LEU A 807 3.13 -7.77 -28.38
C LEU A 807 3.10 -8.15 -29.86
N ALA A 808 4.26 -8.10 -30.53
CA ALA A 808 4.36 -8.35 -31.95
C ALA A 808 5.38 -9.46 -32.25
N ALA A 809 5.45 -9.85 -33.53
CA ALA A 809 6.33 -10.88 -34.03
C ALA A 809 7.77 -10.82 -33.46
N GLN A 810 8.31 -12.00 -33.16
CA GLN A 810 9.70 -12.15 -32.75
C GLN A 810 10.64 -12.17 -33.96
N LEU A 811 10.21 -12.81 -35.05
CA LEU A 811 10.94 -12.95 -36.33
C LEU A 811 12.21 -13.81 -36.26
N GLN A 812 12.25 -14.81 -35.38
CA GLN A 812 13.41 -15.71 -35.29
C GLN A 812 13.00 -17.16 -34.97
N GLY A 813 13.60 -18.13 -35.65
CA GLY A 813 13.25 -19.55 -35.56
C GLY A 813 13.64 -20.32 -34.28
N ARG A 814 13.83 -19.67 -33.11
CA ARG A 814 14.25 -20.32 -31.85
C ARG A 814 13.11 -20.68 -30.88
N ASN A 815 12.96 -19.94 -29.78
CA ASN A 815 11.82 -20.05 -28.87
C ASN A 815 11.01 -18.77 -28.88
N MET A 816 9.75 -18.84 -28.49
CA MET A 816 8.91 -17.65 -28.28
C MET A 816 9.21 -16.93 -26.96
N TYR A 817 8.74 -15.68 -26.86
CA TYR A 817 8.71 -14.95 -25.59
C TYR A 817 7.52 -15.36 -24.72
N GLY A 818 7.63 -15.18 -23.41
CA GLY A 818 6.52 -15.29 -22.45
C GLY A 818 6.04 -13.91 -21.98
N ALA A 819 4.82 -13.80 -21.46
CA ALA A 819 4.33 -12.55 -20.87
C ALA A 819 3.60 -12.76 -19.55
N VAL A 820 3.95 -11.99 -18.52
CA VAL A 820 3.37 -12.04 -17.17
C VAL A 820 2.74 -10.68 -16.84
N VAL A 821 1.59 -10.66 -16.19
CA VAL A 821 0.84 -9.42 -15.92
C VAL A 821 0.69 -9.21 -14.42
N SER A 822 1.11 -8.04 -13.92
CA SER A 822 1.01 -7.69 -12.51
C SER A 822 0.37 -6.32 -12.33
N LYS A 823 -0.38 -6.13 -11.22
CA LYS A 823 -0.87 -4.80 -10.81
C LYS A 823 0.22 -3.95 -10.16
N ASP A 824 1.30 -4.59 -9.75
CA ASP A 824 2.34 -3.95 -8.95
C ASP A 824 3.25 -3.08 -9.83
N LEU A 825 3.97 -2.17 -9.17
CA LEU A 825 5.04 -1.41 -9.79
C LEU A 825 6.19 -2.33 -10.21
N PRO A 826 6.76 -2.11 -11.41
CA PRO A 826 8.02 -2.73 -11.77
C PRO A 826 9.09 -2.24 -10.80
N PRO A 827 9.83 -3.15 -10.14
CA PRO A 827 10.95 -2.74 -9.32
C PRO A 827 12.03 -2.06 -10.18
N GLY A 828 12.75 -1.10 -9.58
CA GLY A 828 13.77 -0.31 -10.29
C GLY A 828 13.25 0.94 -11.02
N GLY A 829 11.98 1.34 -10.86
CA GLY A 829 11.50 2.65 -11.32
C GLY A 829 11.29 2.75 -12.83
N VAL A 830 10.80 1.69 -13.47
CA VAL A 830 10.46 1.70 -14.90
C VAL A 830 9.41 2.80 -15.16
N PRO A 831 9.67 3.75 -16.08
CA PRO A 831 8.73 4.82 -16.40
C PRO A 831 7.36 4.28 -16.81
N VAL A 832 6.30 4.96 -16.37
CA VAL A 832 4.94 4.70 -16.88
C VAL A 832 4.95 4.99 -18.38
N ALA A 833 4.58 4.00 -19.21
CA ALA A 833 4.39 4.25 -20.62
C ALA A 833 3.31 5.33 -20.73
N PRO A 834 3.54 6.42 -21.50
CA PRO A 834 2.57 7.50 -21.58
C PRO A 834 1.21 6.91 -21.94
N PRO A 835 0.10 7.33 -21.27
CA PRO A 835 -1.22 6.97 -21.77
C PRO A 835 -1.24 7.33 -23.26
N PRO A 836 -1.76 6.49 -24.17
CA PRO A 836 -1.85 6.86 -25.57
C PRO A 836 -2.50 8.25 -25.59
N PRO A 837 -1.81 9.31 -26.05
CA PRO A 837 -2.42 10.61 -26.02
C PRO A 837 -3.66 10.51 -26.89
N ALA A 838 -4.84 10.74 -26.32
CA ALA A 838 -5.92 11.26 -27.11
C ALA A 838 -5.41 12.64 -27.56
N GLU A 839 -4.72 12.69 -28.70
CA GLU A 839 -4.33 13.95 -29.32
C GLU A 839 -5.58 14.84 -29.31
N LYS A 840 -5.51 16.03 -28.72
CA LYS A 840 -6.66 16.93 -28.71
C LYS A 840 -7.11 17.15 -30.15
N ILE A 841 -8.43 17.12 -30.40
CA ILE A 841 -8.95 17.43 -31.72
C ILE A 841 -8.55 18.87 -32.06
N ASN A 842 -7.75 19.02 -33.11
CA ASN A 842 -7.34 20.31 -33.65
C ASN A 842 -7.92 20.43 -35.06
N ILE A 843 -8.85 21.37 -35.27
CA ILE A 843 -9.36 21.66 -36.61
C ILE A 843 -8.23 22.34 -37.39
N THR A 844 -7.74 21.66 -38.43
CA THR A 844 -6.60 22.13 -39.22
C THR A 844 -7.05 22.90 -40.45
N THR A 845 -8.20 22.59 -41.02
CA THR A 845 -8.72 23.30 -42.21
C THR A 845 -10.24 23.30 -42.23
N ILE A 846 -10.80 24.46 -42.61
CA ILE A 846 -12.21 24.62 -42.97
C ILE A 846 -12.23 25.30 -44.34
N LYS A 847 -12.85 24.67 -45.34
CA LYS A 847 -12.89 25.16 -46.71
C LYS A 847 -14.29 25.01 -47.31
N ALA A 848 -14.80 26.07 -47.93
CA ALA A 848 -16.02 26.00 -48.71
C ALA A 848 -15.77 25.32 -50.06
N GLU A 849 -16.58 24.33 -50.40
CA GLU A 849 -16.53 23.56 -51.65
C GLU A 849 -17.92 23.57 -52.29
N GLY A 850 -18.24 24.64 -53.02
CA GLY A 850 -19.57 24.85 -53.59
C GLY A 850 -20.64 25.00 -52.49
N ALA A 851 -21.64 24.10 -52.49
CA ALA A 851 -22.71 24.06 -51.50
C ALA A 851 -22.35 23.25 -50.23
N ALA A 852 -21.12 22.77 -50.10
CA ALA A 852 -20.64 22.02 -48.94
C ALA A 852 -19.48 22.74 -48.23
N LEU A 853 -19.26 22.37 -46.97
CA LEU A 853 -18.12 22.75 -46.16
C LEU A 853 -17.27 21.51 -45.88
N SER A 854 -16.00 21.53 -46.27
CA SER A 854 -15.00 20.53 -45.92
C SER A 854 -14.34 20.93 -44.62
N ILE A 855 -14.42 20.07 -43.60
CA ILE A 855 -13.81 20.25 -42.29
C ILE A 855 -12.79 19.12 -42.09
N THR A 856 -11.54 19.48 -41.84
CA THR A 856 -10.42 18.55 -41.57
C THR A 856 -9.84 18.83 -40.20
N TRP A 857 -9.51 17.77 -39.46
CA TRP A 857 -8.90 17.86 -38.14
C TRP A 857 -7.79 16.81 -37.95
N THR A 858 -6.93 17.05 -36.96
CA THR A 858 -6.03 16.05 -36.38
C THR A 858 -6.46 15.74 -34.95
N GLY A 859 -5.95 14.65 -34.37
CA GLY A 859 -6.33 14.17 -33.05
C GLY A 859 -7.71 13.51 -32.93
N GLY A 860 -8.05 13.13 -31.69
CA GLY A 860 -9.27 12.45 -31.26
C GLY A 860 -9.34 10.95 -31.59
N ALA A 861 -10.20 10.22 -30.88
CA ALA A 861 -10.51 8.81 -31.14
C ALA A 861 -11.81 8.66 -31.96
N GLY A 862 -11.74 8.08 -33.17
CA GLY A 862 -12.94 7.78 -33.96
C GLY A 862 -13.83 6.71 -33.29
N PRO A 863 -15.13 6.62 -33.62
CA PRO A 863 -15.86 7.44 -34.59
C PRO A 863 -16.08 8.87 -34.09
N PHE A 864 -16.14 9.81 -35.02
CA PHE A 864 -16.34 11.23 -34.75
C PHE A 864 -17.77 11.66 -35.03
N LEU A 865 -18.35 12.46 -34.15
CA LEU A 865 -19.64 13.12 -34.35
C LEU A 865 -19.43 14.59 -34.68
N VAL A 866 -19.86 14.98 -35.88
CA VAL A 866 -19.90 16.36 -36.35
C VAL A 866 -21.23 16.97 -35.95
N GLN A 867 -21.20 18.08 -35.24
CA GLN A 867 -22.39 18.78 -34.78
C GLN A 867 -22.39 20.24 -35.24
N LYS A 868 -23.60 20.81 -35.40
CA LYS A 868 -23.82 22.19 -35.84
C LYS A 868 -24.77 22.95 -34.93
N LYS A 869 -24.58 24.27 -34.83
CA LYS A 869 -25.57 25.27 -34.43
C LYS A 869 -25.66 26.39 -35.46
N ALA A 870 -26.84 27.00 -35.61
CA ALA A 870 -27.01 28.17 -36.48
C ALA A 870 -26.59 29.45 -35.77
N SER A 871 -26.81 29.52 -34.44
CA SER A 871 -26.40 30.61 -33.56
C SER A 871 -25.74 30.09 -32.28
N LEU A 872 -24.81 30.85 -31.69
CA LEU A 872 -24.25 30.52 -30.36
C LEU A 872 -25.31 30.55 -29.26
N SER A 873 -26.41 31.26 -29.46
CA SER A 873 -27.54 31.33 -28.53
C SER A 873 -28.43 30.09 -28.55
N ASP A 874 -28.27 29.19 -29.52
CA ASP A 874 -29.09 27.98 -29.61
C ASP A 874 -28.77 27.05 -28.45
N ALA A 875 -29.78 26.50 -27.78
CA ALA A 875 -29.58 25.65 -26.60
C ALA A 875 -28.88 24.31 -26.96
N ALA A 876 -29.34 23.63 -28.02
CA ALA A 876 -28.89 22.28 -28.38
C ALA A 876 -28.01 22.26 -29.63
N TRP A 877 -26.98 21.39 -29.62
CA TRP A 877 -26.20 21.06 -30.83
C TRP A 877 -26.98 20.04 -31.66
N MET A 878 -27.03 20.24 -32.97
CA MET A 878 -27.64 19.28 -33.90
C MET A 878 -26.58 18.34 -34.46
N ASN A 879 -26.83 17.04 -34.43
CA ASN A 879 -25.96 16.05 -35.05
C ASN A 879 -26.09 16.14 -36.57
N VAL A 880 -24.96 16.31 -37.24
CA VAL A 880 -24.92 16.45 -38.70
C VAL A 880 -24.47 15.16 -39.35
N LYS A 881 -23.42 14.54 -38.80
CA LYS A 881 -22.82 13.34 -39.38
C LYS A 881 -21.93 12.62 -38.37
N THR A 882 -21.98 11.29 -38.38
CA THR A 882 -20.96 10.43 -37.74
C THR A 882 -19.99 9.94 -38.82
N THR A 883 -18.70 9.96 -38.54
CA THR A 883 -17.66 9.60 -39.52
C THR A 883 -16.47 8.96 -38.83
N ALA A 884 -15.85 7.95 -39.47
CA ALA A 884 -14.55 7.43 -39.04
C ALA A 884 -13.38 8.25 -39.60
N ASP A 885 -13.63 8.99 -40.68
CA ASP A 885 -12.62 9.80 -41.38
C ASP A 885 -12.38 11.14 -40.67
N ARG A 886 -11.13 11.61 -40.70
CA ARG A 886 -10.69 12.91 -40.15
C ARG A 886 -10.94 14.11 -41.08
N THR A 887 -11.67 13.88 -42.16
CA THR A 887 -12.16 14.90 -43.06
C THR A 887 -13.61 14.57 -43.40
N THR A 888 -14.48 15.57 -43.38
CA THR A 888 -15.88 15.36 -43.69
C THR A 888 -16.47 16.55 -44.44
N LEU A 889 -17.41 16.24 -45.33
CA LEU A 889 -18.25 17.21 -46.00
C LEU A 889 -19.58 17.31 -45.27
N VAL A 890 -19.96 18.54 -44.92
CA VAL A 890 -21.29 18.90 -44.38
C VAL A 890 -21.94 19.94 -45.28
N VAL A 891 -23.28 20.00 -45.27
CA VAL A 891 -24.02 21.00 -46.06
C VAL A 891 -23.71 22.40 -45.54
N ASN A 892 -23.52 23.35 -46.47
CA ASN A 892 -23.38 24.77 -46.19
C ASN A 892 -24.72 25.49 -46.45
N ASP A 893 -25.64 25.42 -45.48
CA ASP A 893 -27.05 25.82 -45.54
C ASP A 893 -27.33 27.20 -44.91
N GLY A 894 -26.34 28.11 -44.85
CA GLY A 894 -26.56 29.46 -44.32
C GLY A 894 -25.37 30.40 -44.51
N ALA A 895 -25.57 31.69 -44.20
CA ALA A 895 -24.51 32.69 -44.27
C ALA A 895 -23.44 32.55 -43.15
N SER A 896 -23.80 31.89 -42.04
CA SER A 896 -22.91 31.59 -40.90
C SER A 896 -23.41 30.36 -40.13
N GLY A 897 -22.51 29.68 -39.43
CA GLY A 897 -22.83 28.58 -38.54
C GLY A 897 -21.63 28.16 -37.69
N PHE A 898 -21.89 27.44 -36.60
CA PHE A 898 -20.87 26.95 -35.67
C PHE A 898 -20.81 25.43 -35.74
N TYR A 899 -19.60 24.88 -35.85
CA TYR A 899 -19.37 23.44 -35.93
C TYR A 899 -18.46 22.99 -34.79
N ARG A 900 -18.69 21.77 -34.29
CA ARG A 900 -17.76 21.08 -33.39
C ARG A 900 -17.64 19.61 -33.76
N ILE A 901 -16.52 19.02 -33.38
CA ILE A 901 -16.23 17.60 -33.53
C ILE A 901 -16.10 17.00 -32.14
N GLN A 902 -16.79 15.89 -31.91
CA GLN A 902 -16.68 15.08 -30.69
C GLN A 902 -16.10 13.72 -31.05
N ASP A 903 -15.14 13.22 -30.26
CA ASP A 903 -14.59 11.86 -30.37
C ASP A 903 -15.40 10.84 -29.56
N GLY A 904 -15.14 9.54 -29.79
CA GLY A 904 -15.76 8.45 -29.07
C GLY A 904 -17.27 8.30 -29.31
N ALA A 905 -17.77 8.77 -30.46
CA ALA A 905 -19.18 8.71 -30.78
C ALA A 905 -19.62 7.26 -31.03
N GLN A 906 -20.59 6.77 -30.26
CA GLN A 906 -21.30 5.53 -30.60
C GLN A 906 -22.31 5.87 -31.70
N GLY A 907 -22.37 5.04 -32.75
CA GLY A 907 -23.10 5.32 -33.99
C GLY A 907 -24.51 5.85 -33.76
N TYR A 908 -24.86 6.91 -34.49
CA TYR A 908 -26.21 7.49 -34.54
C TYR A 908 -27.08 6.77 -35.56
#